data_AF-A0A8G1S2L8-F1
#
_entry.id   AF-A0A8G1S2L8-F1
#
_cell.length_a   1.000
_cell.length_b   1.000
_cell.length_c   1.000
_cell.angle_alpha   90.00
_cell.angle_beta   90.00
_cell.angle_gamma   90.00
#
_symmetry.space_group_name_H-M   'P 1'
#
loop_
_entity.id
_entity.type
_entity.pdbx_description
1 polymer ?
#
loop_
_entity_poly.entity_id
_entity_poly.type
_entity_poly.pdbx_seq_one_letter_code
_entity_poly.pdbx_strand_id
1 'polypeptide(L)'
;MAIQSSYPPPQSNLDLNNPQYRANRETWKTVLDRFEEALEQVFAEGNSASLARHQKRGQLLLLKTNRIMEIAFQNDLPLISLVQSAGVFLPQQFRVFHKGGQLFRDLAVRTQHGKPSCALVFGSSTAGGAYHPALSDYTIFVENQGQAFLAGPPLVKMATGEVIEAEELGGARVHATKTGLADQIATDELDAIRKAREWVATLHSPSTTTLVDTIEPLPPRYPVDELLSLVNPDIRKPFDMREVLLRLIDDSRFSEFKPEYGRNLITGNTPLLFLHNVTGFMVGAKAEHAGIIRAGAQLVAAVSTSTVPHISVILGASYGAGNYAMCGRAYGPRFLFTWPSGRCSVMGPEQLSGVMESVQRSSAAAKGKVLSPEELRARVERFRAAVQTDAECYATSGGLVDDGIIDPRDTRDVVGMCLEVVVSVGIRGAEGHRMTVSQSPISQNASPSRPPLYVASPPLDTTTGRPIIQRILIANRGEIAVRIIQTCRKLNISTVPVYVTEDSSSRHIREADIAICLGSLSRTTDDYPEQEANDPGNPFLNIPLLIRTALSTQSHAIHPGYGFLSENASFATAVRAAGLIFLGPSTTALTSLGDKRAAKTYLRTHAPAVPLIPGFVGTSQTPADLITAATEIGFPVILKASAGGGGKGMRIVHEPSRLEGELERAQSEAERAFGQNDCILEKFIAAAKHIEIQIVGDEHGTIIAFGERDCSVQRRHQKVVEETPCGVLTDGMRREMCDTAVRIGELIQYAGAGTVEFVVDVQTRRFYFLEVNARLQVEHPITEEVMGWDLVALQVYVAAGGQLKDLPGLEGGGLKAPAQGHAIECRLWAEVSINFDSMIAKIVIWAPTRALAIEKMSGVLAQTACVGVKTNQLFLQRCLLSPEFRKPTYTTAFISSHLEQLLQFPEVPLQESLPLIPSLVIRNLAETGNTCGRPFQHIRRQFRNQPCDPVNIHCDIVTTITGPQAGTSSICVWDPPAAGQSPNLKHVRLLPVPAETEPGSAAAHYNTISNTLRGGSIKAVTPRTMCIDSLQPTEAFSNPSSLPSTFTIKVSVDGRRIGAHVAIPSLGIATGMADRPQRVYCHFPSLGTYMEFQRDSPLLFAESRRRDATTEEAGKRTVTAPMPCKILSIETKNGDLVKAGQVVMVIESMKMELSISVAVEGSFQTEWRKGDAVEEGRVLCSVV
;
A
#
# COMPACT_ATOMS: atom_id res chain seq x y z
N MET A 1 41.63 24.97 6.01
CA MET A 1 40.15 25.07 5.97
C MET A 1 39.81 26.56 5.96
N ALA A 2 39.96 27.33 4.87
CA ALA A 2 39.58 27.11 3.46
C ALA A 2 38.04 27.06 3.32
N ILE A 3 37.36 28.01 2.65
CA ILE A 3 37.81 29.10 1.76
C ILE A 3 37.15 30.45 2.14
N GLN A 4 37.89 31.57 2.05
CA GLN A 4 37.45 32.92 2.45
C GLN A 4 36.66 33.67 1.36
N SER A 5 35.84 34.64 1.77
CA SER A 5 35.16 35.59 0.88
C SER A 5 36.00 36.87 0.62
N SER A 6 35.78 37.53 -0.54
CA SER A 6 36.03 38.97 -0.77
C SER A 6 35.69 39.40 -2.22
N TYR A 7 35.06 40.58 -2.39
CA TYR A 7 34.87 41.32 -3.66
C TYR A 7 36.01 42.38 -3.81
N PRO A 8 36.43 42.86 -5.02
CA PRO A 8 35.74 43.97 -5.74
C PRO A 8 35.90 44.06 -7.31
N PRO A 9 35.30 45.05 -8.03
CA PRO A 9 35.17 45.12 -9.53
C PRO A 9 36.15 46.05 -10.35
N PRO A 10 36.49 45.74 -11.66
CA PRO A 10 36.71 46.71 -12.81
C PRO A 10 36.18 46.33 -14.26
N GLN A 11 36.23 47.22 -15.33
CA GLN A 11 35.45 47.12 -16.65
C GLN A 11 36.13 47.40 -18.03
N SER A 12 35.66 48.43 -18.78
CA SER A 12 35.38 48.48 -20.25
C SER A 12 35.09 49.88 -20.78
N ASN A 13 35.48 50.15 -22.03
CA ASN A 13 35.04 51.32 -22.81
C ASN A 13 34.30 50.94 -24.11
N LEU A 14 33.47 51.87 -24.59
CA LEU A 14 32.50 51.83 -25.71
C LEU A 14 32.41 53.28 -26.28
N ASP A 15 31.92 53.49 -27.53
CA ASP A 15 31.83 54.84 -28.16
C ASP A 15 30.37 55.30 -28.37
N LEU A 16 30.14 56.62 -28.28
CA LEU A 16 28.88 57.29 -27.99
C LEU A 16 28.39 58.24 -29.10
N ASN A 17 29.07 58.28 -30.25
CA ASN A 17 28.87 59.33 -31.26
C ASN A 17 27.64 59.16 -32.18
N ASN A 18 26.84 58.10 -32.04
CA ASN A 18 25.70 57.80 -32.93
C ASN A 18 24.58 58.88 -32.86
N PRO A 19 24.09 59.41 -34.00
CA PRO A 19 23.00 60.41 -34.01
C PRO A 19 21.67 59.95 -33.42
N GLN A 20 21.28 58.69 -33.61
CA GLN A 20 20.02 58.12 -33.10
C GLN A 20 19.97 58.15 -31.56
N TYR A 21 21.12 57.86 -30.93
CA TYR A 21 21.29 57.94 -29.49
C TYR A 21 21.12 59.38 -28.97
N ARG A 22 21.59 60.40 -29.72
CA ARG A 22 21.38 61.82 -29.35
C ARG A 22 19.91 62.23 -29.40
N ALA A 23 19.16 61.77 -30.40
CA ALA A 23 17.74 62.07 -30.54
C ALA A 23 16.89 61.44 -29.41
N ASN A 24 17.17 60.17 -29.07
CA ASN A 24 16.52 59.49 -27.95
C ASN A 24 16.90 60.14 -26.62
N ARG A 25 18.16 60.56 -26.44
CA ARG A 25 18.63 61.21 -25.21
C ARG A 25 18.05 62.61 -25.01
N GLU A 26 17.78 63.37 -26.08
CA GLU A 26 17.08 64.67 -26.01
C GLU A 26 15.60 64.51 -25.59
N THR A 27 14.88 63.53 -26.15
CA THR A 27 13.46 63.31 -25.83
C THR A 27 13.25 62.66 -24.46
N TRP A 28 14.12 61.74 -24.09
CA TRP A 28 14.13 61.20 -22.74
C TRP A 28 14.67 62.20 -21.72
N LYS A 29 15.29 63.32 -22.12
CA LYS A 29 16.02 64.22 -21.22
C LYS A 29 15.21 64.62 -20.00
N THR A 30 13.96 65.07 -20.11
CA THR A 30 13.17 65.50 -18.93
C THR A 30 12.68 64.34 -18.05
N VAL A 31 12.64 63.11 -18.60
CA VAL A 31 12.33 61.88 -17.86
C VAL A 31 13.60 61.35 -17.18
N LEU A 32 14.72 61.41 -17.89
CA LEU A 32 16.06 61.15 -17.39
C LEU A 32 16.46 62.18 -16.35
N ASP A 33 16.12 63.46 -16.44
CA ASP A 33 16.45 64.47 -15.42
C ASP A 33 15.72 64.13 -14.10
N ARG A 34 14.47 63.64 -14.16
CA ARG A 34 13.73 63.14 -12.97
C ARG A 34 14.17 61.76 -12.50
N PHE A 35 14.61 60.90 -13.43
CA PHE A 35 15.17 59.57 -13.14
C PHE A 35 16.63 59.66 -12.69
N GLU A 36 17.35 60.74 -13.00
CA GLU A 36 18.69 61.13 -12.58
C GLU A 36 18.60 61.88 -11.25
N GLU A 37 17.62 62.77 -10.99
CA GLU A 37 17.30 63.22 -9.62
C GLU A 37 16.96 62.02 -8.70
N ALA A 38 16.29 60.99 -9.22
CA ALA A 38 16.01 59.76 -8.50
C ALA A 38 17.21 58.78 -8.43
N LEU A 39 18.09 58.72 -9.45
CA LEU A 39 19.32 57.92 -9.42
C LEU A 39 20.39 58.56 -8.53
N GLU A 40 20.48 59.89 -8.49
CA GLU A 40 21.32 60.65 -7.55
C GLU A 40 20.88 60.40 -6.10
N GLN A 41 19.60 60.07 -5.87
CA GLN A 41 19.10 59.60 -4.57
C GLN A 41 19.33 58.10 -4.33
N VAL A 42 19.22 57.24 -5.34
CA VAL A 42 19.26 55.77 -5.16
C VAL A 42 20.66 55.17 -5.25
N PHE A 43 21.60 55.76 -6.01
CA PHE A 43 23.03 55.47 -5.84
C PHE A 43 23.95 56.68 -6.07
N ALA A 44 24.35 57.26 -4.94
CA ALA A 44 25.74 57.69 -4.74
C ALA A 44 26.72 56.47 -4.77
N GLU A 45 26.73 55.70 -5.86
CA GLU A 45 27.65 54.60 -6.17
C GLU A 45 27.56 54.25 -7.68
N GLY A 46 28.52 54.61 -8.54
CA GLY A 46 29.68 55.43 -8.26
C GLY A 46 30.62 55.53 -9.46
N ASN A 47 30.67 56.73 -10.06
CA ASN A 47 31.85 57.34 -10.67
C ASN A 47 32.76 56.39 -11.51
N SER A 48 34.09 56.52 -11.40
CA SER A 48 35.05 55.69 -12.13
C SER A 48 34.92 54.20 -11.80
N ALA A 49 34.34 53.84 -10.66
CA ALA A 49 34.12 52.47 -10.22
C ALA A 49 32.95 51.76 -10.96
N SER A 50 32.07 52.48 -11.68
CA SER A 50 30.92 51.91 -12.41
C SER A 50 31.02 51.98 -13.93
N LEU A 51 31.91 52.84 -14.50
CA LEU A 51 32.59 52.48 -15.76
C LEU A 51 33.77 51.49 -15.51
N ALA A 52 33.72 50.85 -14.33
CA ALA A 52 34.52 49.75 -13.79
C ALA A 52 33.69 48.58 -13.12
N ARG A 53 32.58 48.06 -13.68
CA ARG A 53 31.95 46.75 -13.30
C ARG A 53 31.96 45.52 -14.33
N HIS A 54 32.30 45.63 -15.64
CA HIS A 54 32.20 44.64 -16.77
C HIS A 54 33.48 44.17 -17.58
N GLN A 55 33.88 44.72 -18.78
CA GLN A 55 34.55 44.02 -19.96
C GLN A 55 35.58 42.93 -19.72
N LYS A 56 36.34 42.99 -18.62
CA LYS A 56 37.04 41.82 -18.09
C LYS A 56 36.20 40.53 -18.23
N ARG A 57 34.85 40.65 -18.27
CA ARG A 57 33.78 39.70 -18.61
C ARG A 57 33.73 39.11 -20.04
N GLY A 58 34.54 39.54 -21.02
CA GLY A 58 34.45 39.15 -22.45
C GLY A 58 34.62 37.66 -22.82
N GLN A 59 34.69 36.76 -21.83
CA GLN A 59 34.81 35.31 -21.99
C GLN A 59 33.51 34.55 -21.65
N LEU A 60 32.48 35.24 -21.14
CA LEU A 60 31.33 34.63 -20.48
C LEU A 60 30.23 34.08 -21.41
N LEU A 61 30.16 34.51 -22.68
CA LEU A 61 29.08 34.08 -23.59
C LEU A 61 29.16 32.59 -23.94
N LEU A 62 30.32 32.11 -24.42
CA LEU A 62 30.49 30.69 -24.75
C LEU A 62 30.44 29.79 -23.50
N LEU A 63 30.92 30.30 -22.35
CA LEU A 63 30.80 29.61 -21.07
C LEU A 63 29.35 29.54 -20.58
N LYS A 64 28.53 30.57 -20.84
CA LYS A 64 27.08 30.52 -20.61
C LYS A 64 26.40 29.50 -21.54
N THR A 65 26.78 29.41 -22.81
CA THR A 65 26.26 28.36 -23.71
C THR A 65 26.57 26.96 -23.17
N ASN A 66 27.83 26.68 -22.83
CA ASN A 66 28.22 25.40 -22.24
C ASN A 66 27.49 25.13 -20.90
N ARG A 67 27.30 26.16 -20.06
CA ARG A 67 26.56 26.01 -18.79
C ARG A 67 25.05 25.79 -18.98
N ILE A 68 24.42 26.41 -19.97
CA ILE A 68 23.01 26.19 -20.31
C ILE A 68 22.81 24.76 -20.83
N MET A 69 23.75 24.23 -21.63
CA MET A 69 23.74 22.83 -22.05
C MET A 69 23.96 21.86 -20.89
N GLU A 70 24.89 22.17 -19.98
CA GLU A 70 25.13 21.38 -18.77
C GLU A 70 23.87 21.33 -17.89
N ILE A 71 23.21 22.48 -17.67
CA ILE A 71 21.91 22.56 -16.98
C ILE A 71 20.85 21.71 -17.69
N ALA A 72 20.73 21.82 -19.02
CA ALA A 72 19.76 21.05 -19.80
C ALA A 72 20.08 19.53 -19.81
N PHE A 73 21.34 19.14 -19.68
CA PHE A 73 21.74 17.73 -19.55
C PHE A 73 21.48 17.18 -18.13
N GLN A 74 21.81 17.96 -17.10
CA GLN A 74 21.61 17.61 -15.69
C GLN A 74 20.11 17.47 -15.32
N ASN A 75 19.25 18.32 -15.90
CA ASN A 75 17.80 18.36 -15.62
C ASN A 75 16.95 17.57 -16.65
N ASP A 76 17.58 16.76 -17.50
CA ASP A 76 16.93 15.89 -18.51
C ASP A 76 16.01 16.60 -19.51
N LEU A 77 16.25 17.90 -19.75
CA LEU A 77 15.40 18.76 -20.59
C LEU A 77 15.77 18.65 -22.07
N PRO A 78 14.83 18.56 -23.03
CA PRO A 78 15.12 18.59 -24.47
C PRO A 78 15.82 19.89 -24.89
N LEU A 79 16.82 19.82 -25.76
CA LEU A 79 17.60 20.99 -26.19
C LEU A 79 17.09 21.50 -27.55
N ILE A 80 16.78 22.80 -27.63
CA ILE A 80 16.41 23.45 -28.89
C ILE A 80 17.37 24.63 -29.12
N SER A 81 18.18 24.51 -30.15
CA SER A 81 19.24 25.47 -30.48
C SER A 81 18.81 26.35 -31.65
N LEU A 82 18.72 27.65 -31.41
CA LEU A 82 18.48 28.65 -32.46
C LEU A 82 19.85 29.13 -32.97
N VAL A 83 20.22 28.71 -34.18
CA VAL A 83 21.59 28.83 -34.70
C VAL A 83 21.69 29.91 -35.78
N GLN A 84 22.49 30.92 -35.47
CA GLN A 84 23.02 31.91 -36.41
C GLN A 84 24.39 32.33 -35.88
N SER A 85 25.44 32.22 -36.70
CA SER A 85 26.82 32.45 -36.27
C SER A 85 27.75 32.76 -37.44
N ALA A 86 28.44 33.91 -37.36
CA ALA A 86 29.50 34.27 -38.29
C ALA A 86 30.83 33.52 -38.04
N GLY A 87 30.85 32.54 -37.13
CA GLY A 87 32.05 31.78 -36.77
C GLY A 87 32.89 32.46 -35.68
N VAL A 88 34.14 32.01 -35.52
CA VAL A 88 35.08 32.55 -34.52
C VAL A 88 35.81 33.77 -35.09
N PHE A 89 35.87 34.87 -34.33
CA PHE A 89 36.71 36.00 -34.69
C PHE A 89 38.20 35.61 -34.66
N LEU A 90 38.78 35.38 -35.84
CA LEU A 90 40.08 34.73 -36.02
C LEU A 90 41.24 35.33 -35.20
N PRO A 91 41.36 36.65 -34.98
CA PRO A 91 42.40 37.21 -34.10
C PRO A 91 42.33 36.73 -32.64
N GLN A 92 41.19 36.20 -32.18
CA GLN A 92 41.01 35.63 -30.84
C GLN A 92 40.89 34.10 -30.82
N GLN A 93 41.16 33.42 -31.96
CA GLN A 93 40.92 31.98 -32.15
C GLN A 93 41.43 31.11 -30.99
N PHE A 94 42.68 31.28 -30.55
CA PHE A 94 43.30 30.48 -29.48
C PHE A 94 42.55 30.54 -28.13
N ARG A 95 41.78 31.59 -27.86
CA ARG A 95 41.04 31.77 -26.60
C ARG A 95 39.64 31.15 -26.61
N VAL A 96 39.10 30.88 -27.80
CA VAL A 96 37.71 30.41 -28.00
C VAL A 96 37.67 28.98 -28.54
N PHE A 97 38.60 28.62 -29.43
CA PHE A 97 38.59 27.38 -30.21
C PHE A 97 38.47 26.11 -29.34
N HIS A 98 39.32 25.96 -28.31
CA HIS A 98 39.25 24.79 -27.41
C HIS A 98 37.95 24.71 -26.60
N LYS A 99 37.38 25.86 -26.22
CA LYS A 99 36.10 25.92 -25.49
C LYS A 99 34.89 25.71 -26.42
N GLY A 100 35.04 26.02 -27.72
CA GLY A 100 34.06 25.71 -28.76
C GLY A 100 34.00 24.21 -29.07
N GLY A 101 35.13 23.50 -29.00
CA GLY A 101 35.15 22.03 -29.13
C GLY A 101 34.32 21.31 -28.07
N GLN A 102 34.14 21.90 -26.88
CA GLN A 102 33.29 21.34 -25.82
C GLN A 102 31.81 21.30 -26.24
N LEU A 103 31.28 22.36 -26.85
CA LEU A 103 29.89 22.41 -27.36
C LEU A 103 29.59 21.22 -28.29
N PHE A 104 30.51 20.89 -29.19
CA PHE A 104 30.34 19.78 -30.14
C PHE A 104 30.40 18.40 -29.46
N ARG A 105 31.32 18.21 -28.49
CA ARG A 105 31.41 16.99 -27.69
C ARG A 105 30.15 16.77 -26.85
N ASP A 106 29.68 17.82 -26.18
CA ASP A 106 28.59 17.72 -25.21
C ASP A 106 27.23 17.46 -25.89
N LEU A 107 27.05 17.86 -27.17
CA LEU A 107 25.94 17.42 -28.02
C LEU A 107 26.01 15.91 -28.32
N ALA A 108 27.17 15.40 -28.78
CA ALA A 108 27.32 13.99 -29.12
C ALA A 108 27.10 13.05 -27.90
N VAL A 109 27.58 13.44 -26.71
CA VAL A 109 27.33 12.72 -25.46
C VAL A 109 25.83 12.75 -25.09
N ARG A 110 25.16 13.88 -25.35
CA ARG A 110 23.74 14.06 -25.06
C ARG A 110 22.86 13.11 -25.88
N THR A 111 23.13 12.97 -27.19
CA THR A 111 22.49 11.96 -28.06
C THR A 111 22.72 10.53 -27.56
N GLN A 112 23.94 10.19 -27.13
CA GLN A 112 24.26 8.84 -26.61
C GLN A 112 23.42 8.47 -25.38
N HIS A 113 23.07 9.43 -24.53
CA HIS A 113 22.19 9.24 -23.38
C HIS A 113 20.69 9.29 -23.73
N GLY A 114 20.32 9.31 -25.02
CA GLY A 114 18.93 9.34 -25.48
C GLY A 114 18.20 10.66 -25.23
N LYS A 115 18.93 11.75 -24.93
CA LYS A 115 18.35 13.05 -24.57
C LYS A 115 18.19 13.92 -25.82
N PRO A 116 16.97 14.16 -26.34
CA PRO A 116 16.77 14.75 -27.66
C PRO A 116 17.29 16.20 -27.77
N SER A 117 17.74 16.55 -28.97
CA SER A 117 18.24 17.86 -29.37
C SER A 117 17.76 18.24 -30.79
N CYS A 118 17.49 19.52 -31.03
CA CYS A 118 17.07 20.03 -32.35
C CYS A 118 17.68 21.40 -32.63
N ALA A 119 18.10 21.64 -33.88
CA ALA A 119 18.68 22.91 -34.32
C ALA A 119 17.85 23.59 -35.40
N LEU A 120 17.51 24.86 -35.18
CA LEU A 120 16.85 25.73 -36.15
C LEU A 120 17.89 26.69 -36.72
N VAL A 121 18.12 26.66 -38.02
CA VAL A 121 19.08 27.52 -38.71
C VAL A 121 18.33 28.69 -39.35
N PHE A 122 18.34 29.83 -38.66
CA PHE A 122 17.67 31.06 -39.07
C PHE A 122 18.51 31.90 -40.04
N GLY A 123 19.83 31.83 -39.94
CA GLY A 123 20.74 32.60 -40.79
C GLY A 123 22.08 31.90 -40.98
N SER A 124 23.03 32.62 -41.58
CA SER A 124 24.37 32.08 -41.84
C SER A 124 25.02 31.49 -40.58
N SER A 125 25.45 30.24 -40.72
CA SER A 125 26.11 29.42 -39.72
C SER A 125 27.45 28.96 -40.29
N THR A 126 28.48 29.76 -40.03
CA THR A 126 29.80 29.61 -40.65
C THR A 126 30.79 28.85 -39.74
N ALA A 127 31.61 27.97 -40.33
CA ALA A 127 32.66 27.22 -39.65
C ALA A 127 32.17 26.47 -38.41
N GLY A 128 32.59 26.87 -37.20
CA GLY A 128 32.13 26.28 -35.94
C GLY A 128 30.60 26.35 -35.73
N GLY A 129 29.93 27.34 -36.33
CA GLY A 129 28.46 27.42 -36.31
C GLY A 129 27.78 26.31 -37.09
N ALA A 130 28.40 25.80 -38.17
CA ALA A 130 27.84 24.76 -39.03
C ALA A 130 27.84 23.37 -38.37
N TYR A 131 28.76 23.10 -37.44
CA TYR A 131 28.81 21.83 -36.71
C TYR A 131 27.68 21.68 -35.68
N HIS A 132 27.04 22.77 -35.25
CA HIS A 132 25.95 22.72 -34.27
C HIS A 132 24.69 22.03 -34.82
N PRO A 133 24.12 22.42 -35.99
CA PRO A 133 23.03 21.66 -36.59
C PRO A 133 23.47 20.25 -37.03
N ALA A 134 24.70 20.10 -37.54
CA ALA A 134 25.22 18.80 -37.99
C ALA A 134 25.41 17.75 -36.86
N LEU A 135 25.33 18.15 -35.59
CA LEU A 135 25.44 17.28 -34.41
C LEU A 135 24.17 17.29 -33.54
N SER A 136 23.05 17.80 -34.07
CA SER A 136 21.74 17.78 -33.39
C SER A 136 20.87 16.65 -33.95
N ASP A 137 19.98 16.08 -33.13
CA ASP A 137 19.16 14.91 -33.52
C ASP A 137 18.03 15.24 -34.53
N TYR A 138 17.75 16.53 -34.74
CA TYR A 138 16.79 17.03 -35.72
C TYR A 138 17.15 18.45 -36.18
N THR A 139 16.89 18.78 -37.45
CA THR A 139 17.34 20.04 -38.06
C THR A 139 16.28 20.70 -38.92
N ILE A 140 16.15 22.03 -38.80
CA ILE A 140 15.15 22.82 -39.52
C ILE A 140 15.81 24.08 -40.08
N PHE A 141 15.77 24.27 -41.39
CA PHE A 141 16.38 25.43 -42.06
C PHE A 141 15.31 26.35 -42.63
N VAL A 142 15.48 27.67 -42.47
CA VAL A 142 14.59 28.69 -43.06
C VAL A 142 14.94 28.94 -44.53
N GLU A 143 13.96 28.86 -45.42
CA GLU A 143 14.17 29.02 -46.86
C GLU A 143 14.63 30.43 -47.23
N ASN A 144 15.66 30.52 -48.09
CA ASN A 144 16.30 31.77 -48.54
C ASN A 144 16.96 32.62 -47.43
N GLN A 145 17.22 32.05 -46.24
CA GLN A 145 17.86 32.74 -45.11
C GLN A 145 18.82 31.83 -44.33
N GLY A 146 18.35 30.63 -43.98
CA GLY A 146 19.13 29.62 -43.26
C GLY A 146 20.21 29.02 -44.16
N GLN A 147 21.47 29.28 -43.82
CA GLN A 147 22.63 28.87 -44.62
C GLN A 147 23.70 28.24 -43.71
N ALA A 148 24.29 27.12 -44.11
CA ALA A 148 25.38 26.48 -43.34
C ALA A 148 26.57 26.12 -44.24
N PHE A 149 27.75 26.63 -43.90
CA PHE A 149 28.97 26.33 -44.67
C PHE A 149 30.22 26.47 -43.81
N LEU A 150 31.24 25.66 -44.09
CA LEU A 150 32.51 25.73 -43.35
C LEU A 150 33.29 27.02 -43.66
N ALA A 151 33.13 27.57 -44.86
CA ALA A 151 33.67 28.86 -45.29
C ALA A 151 32.67 29.58 -46.20
N GLY A 152 32.45 30.88 -45.99
CA GLY A 152 31.47 31.65 -46.77
C GLY A 152 31.97 32.08 -48.16
N PRO A 153 31.07 32.54 -49.04
CA PRO A 153 31.38 32.85 -50.44
C PRO A 153 32.59 33.77 -50.69
N PRO A 154 32.85 34.84 -49.91
CA PRO A 154 34.04 35.67 -50.11
C PRO A 154 35.35 34.90 -49.90
N LEU A 155 35.35 33.93 -48.98
CA LEU A 155 36.51 33.07 -48.70
C LEU A 155 36.70 32.02 -49.79
N VAL A 156 35.59 31.44 -50.29
CA VAL A 156 35.61 30.49 -51.43
C VAL A 156 36.18 31.19 -52.66
N LYS A 157 35.63 32.35 -53.05
CA LYS A 157 36.12 33.16 -54.18
C LYS A 157 37.59 33.55 -54.04
N MET A 158 38.07 33.84 -52.83
CA MET A 158 39.48 34.14 -52.57
C MET A 158 40.39 32.90 -52.67
N ALA A 159 39.90 31.73 -52.25
CA ALA A 159 40.69 30.50 -52.16
C ALA A 159 40.69 29.64 -53.44
N THR A 160 39.58 29.61 -54.19
CA THR A 160 39.40 28.78 -55.39
C THR A 160 39.18 29.60 -56.67
N GLY A 161 38.92 30.91 -56.55
CA GLY A 161 38.54 31.77 -57.68
C GLY A 161 37.08 31.66 -58.10
N GLU A 162 36.33 30.70 -57.54
CA GLU A 162 34.94 30.41 -57.90
C GLU A 162 33.98 31.49 -57.37
N VAL A 163 33.11 32.00 -58.24
CA VAL A 163 32.09 32.99 -57.85
C VAL A 163 30.76 32.27 -57.75
N ILE A 164 30.36 31.95 -56.52
CA ILE A 164 29.12 31.24 -56.18
C ILE A 164 28.38 32.04 -55.10
N GLU A 165 27.05 32.09 -55.20
CA GLU A 165 26.20 32.82 -54.25
C GLU A 165 25.88 31.96 -53.00
N ALA A 166 25.57 32.63 -51.88
CA ALA A 166 25.45 31.96 -50.58
C ALA A 166 24.36 30.88 -50.52
N GLU A 167 23.23 31.08 -51.21
CA GLU A 167 22.14 30.11 -51.31
C GLU A 167 22.51 28.88 -52.17
N GLU A 168 23.26 29.08 -53.27
CA GLU A 168 23.74 27.97 -54.10
C GLU A 168 24.84 27.15 -53.42
N LEU A 169 25.66 27.82 -52.59
CA LEU A 169 26.75 27.19 -51.83
C LEU A 169 26.25 26.35 -50.64
N GLY A 170 25.24 26.81 -49.89
CA GLY A 170 24.82 26.17 -48.65
C GLY A 170 23.47 26.65 -48.10
N GLY A 171 22.52 26.99 -48.98
CA GLY A 171 21.17 27.38 -48.60
C GLY A 171 20.27 26.22 -48.13
N ALA A 172 19.20 26.55 -47.42
CA ALA A 172 18.23 25.60 -46.86
C ALA A 172 17.75 24.52 -47.86
N ARG A 173 17.40 24.93 -49.09
CA ARG A 173 16.91 24.02 -50.12
C ARG A 173 18.01 23.09 -50.64
N VAL A 174 19.27 23.54 -50.67
CA VAL A 174 20.43 22.68 -51.00
C VAL A 174 20.64 21.63 -49.91
N HIS A 175 20.57 22.02 -48.64
CA HIS A 175 20.75 21.09 -47.52
C HIS A 175 19.62 20.07 -47.38
N ALA A 176 18.37 20.45 -47.62
CA ALA A 176 17.22 19.54 -47.53
C ALA A 176 17.08 18.59 -48.73
N THR A 177 17.56 18.97 -49.92
CA THR A 177 17.35 18.18 -51.15
C THR A 177 18.60 17.48 -51.69
N LYS A 178 19.81 17.97 -51.37
CA LYS A 178 21.08 17.40 -51.88
C LYS A 178 21.98 16.85 -50.79
N THR A 179 22.17 17.56 -49.67
CA THR A 179 23.18 17.15 -48.67
C THR A 179 22.62 16.39 -47.47
N GLY A 180 21.30 16.41 -47.24
CA GLY A 180 20.66 15.79 -46.08
C GLY A 180 20.96 16.43 -44.73
N LEU A 181 21.38 17.70 -44.70
CA LEU A 181 21.69 18.43 -43.44
C LEU A 181 20.48 19.19 -42.86
N ALA A 182 19.35 19.18 -43.55
CA ALA A 182 18.10 19.80 -43.10
C ALA A 182 16.96 18.80 -43.21
N ASP A 183 16.44 18.31 -42.07
CA ASP A 183 15.31 17.36 -42.02
C ASP A 183 13.98 18.02 -42.42
N GLN A 184 13.85 19.34 -42.19
CA GLN A 184 12.72 20.17 -42.60
C GLN A 184 13.22 21.48 -43.22
N ILE A 185 12.55 21.93 -44.29
CA ILE A 185 12.54 23.34 -44.70
C ILE A 185 11.35 24.03 -44.04
N ALA A 186 11.57 25.25 -43.56
CA ALA A 186 10.55 26.19 -43.12
C ALA A 186 10.48 27.40 -44.06
N THR A 187 9.31 27.99 -44.26
CA THR A 187 9.17 29.18 -45.16
C THR A 187 9.71 30.47 -44.56
N ASP A 188 9.74 30.56 -43.23
CA ASP A 188 10.23 31.69 -42.44
C ASP A 188 10.63 31.23 -41.02
N GLU A 189 11.19 32.11 -40.20
CA GLU A 189 11.62 31.80 -38.82
C GLU A 189 10.46 31.34 -37.92
N LEU A 190 9.24 31.88 -38.12
CA LEU A 190 8.08 31.51 -37.33
C LEU A 190 7.57 30.11 -37.71
N ASP A 191 7.62 29.77 -38.99
CA ASP A 191 7.35 28.43 -39.50
C ASP A 191 8.41 27.41 -39.01
N ALA A 192 9.68 27.81 -38.89
CA ALA A 192 10.72 26.97 -38.31
C ALA A 192 10.47 26.71 -36.81
N ILE A 193 10.11 27.75 -36.05
CA ILE A 193 9.71 27.64 -34.64
C ILE A 193 8.45 26.78 -34.51
N ARG A 194 7.46 26.91 -35.41
CA ARG A 194 6.27 26.06 -35.45
C ARG A 194 6.64 24.59 -35.64
N LYS A 195 7.44 24.28 -36.67
CA LYS A 195 7.91 22.91 -36.97
C LYS A 195 8.77 22.33 -35.84
N ALA A 196 9.58 23.14 -35.16
CA ALA A 196 10.32 22.70 -33.97
C ALA A 196 9.39 22.41 -32.79
N ARG A 197 8.35 23.23 -32.56
CA ARG A 197 7.32 22.96 -31.53
C ARG A 197 6.50 21.72 -31.86
N GLU A 198 6.26 21.44 -33.14
CA GLU A 198 5.64 20.19 -33.61
C GLU A 198 6.56 18.99 -33.37
N TRP A 199 7.86 19.07 -33.68
CA TRP A 199 8.84 18.04 -33.32
C TRP A 199 8.92 17.81 -31.80
N VAL A 200 9.00 18.87 -30.98
CA VAL A 200 8.96 18.78 -29.51
C VAL A 200 7.66 18.11 -29.03
N ALA A 201 6.52 18.38 -29.67
CA ALA A 201 5.26 17.73 -29.33
C ALA A 201 5.22 16.23 -29.70
N THR A 202 6.15 15.73 -30.53
CA THR A 202 6.33 14.27 -30.74
C THR A 202 7.23 13.60 -29.71
N LEU A 203 8.03 14.38 -28.96
CA LEU A 203 8.89 13.87 -27.88
C LEU A 203 8.01 13.49 -26.67
N HIS A 204 7.88 12.19 -26.41
CA HIS A 204 7.20 11.70 -25.22
C HIS A 204 8.17 11.64 -24.03
N SER A 205 7.71 12.00 -22.83
CA SER A 205 8.46 11.84 -21.58
C SER A 205 7.61 11.15 -20.50
N PRO A 206 8.19 10.26 -19.67
CA PRO A 206 7.48 9.55 -18.61
C PRO A 206 7.39 10.37 -17.31
N SER A 207 6.45 10.00 -16.42
CA SER A 207 6.36 10.49 -15.04
C SER A 207 5.54 9.49 -14.20
N THR A 208 5.79 9.25 -12.91
CA THR A 208 6.40 10.08 -11.86
C THR A 208 7.45 9.36 -11.00
N THR A 209 8.48 10.07 -10.53
CA THR A 209 9.19 9.78 -9.26
C THR A 209 9.86 11.05 -8.72
N THR A 210 9.87 11.21 -7.39
CA THR A 210 10.73 12.13 -6.57
C THR A 210 10.54 13.66 -6.67
N LEU A 211 11.15 14.33 -5.67
CA LEU A 211 11.21 15.78 -5.43
C LEU A 211 11.63 16.59 -6.67
N VAL A 212 11.19 17.85 -6.73
CA VAL A 212 11.74 18.86 -7.65
C VAL A 212 12.61 19.81 -6.82
N ASP A 213 13.92 19.87 -7.12
CA ASP A 213 14.83 20.82 -6.49
C ASP A 213 14.49 22.27 -6.90
N THR A 214 14.66 23.22 -5.99
CA THR A 214 14.45 24.64 -6.27
C THR A 214 15.61 25.19 -7.11
N ILE A 215 15.27 25.94 -8.17
CA ILE A 215 16.25 26.53 -9.11
C ILE A 215 16.54 27.98 -8.69
N GLU A 216 17.82 28.38 -8.69
CA GLU A 216 18.23 29.76 -8.46
C GLU A 216 17.61 30.70 -9.52
N PRO A 217 16.87 31.76 -9.13
CA PRO A 217 16.08 32.57 -10.07
C PRO A 217 16.96 33.31 -11.08
N LEU A 218 16.57 33.25 -12.35
CA LEU A 218 17.22 34.02 -13.43
C LEU A 218 16.56 35.39 -13.58
N PRO A 219 17.24 36.47 -13.98
CA PRO A 219 16.61 37.75 -14.34
C PRO A 219 15.81 37.67 -15.67
N PRO A 220 14.93 38.64 -16.00
CA PRO A 220 14.15 38.64 -17.24
C PRO A 220 15.00 39.11 -18.41
N ARG A 221 14.58 38.81 -19.65
CA ARG A 221 15.29 39.29 -20.86
C ARG A 221 15.17 40.79 -21.04
N TYR A 222 13.95 41.28 -20.83
CA TYR A 222 13.69 42.70 -20.77
C TYR A 222 14.09 43.19 -19.37
N PRO A 223 14.96 44.21 -19.26
CA PRO A 223 15.34 44.80 -17.98
C PRO A 223 14.08 45.09 -17.16
N VAL A 224 14.07 44.74 -15.87
CA VAL A 224 12.89 44.97 -15.04
C VAL A 224 12.58 46.48 -14.95
N ASP A 225 13.61 47.33 -15.04
CA ASP A 225 13.51 48.79 -15.17
C ASP A 225 12.60 49.26 -16.33
N GLU A 226 12.48 48.49 -17.42
CA GLU A 226 11.57 48.83 -18.53
C GLU A 226 10.09 48.73 -18.15
N LEU A 227 9.71 48.15 -17.00
CA LEU A 227 8.33 48.20 -16.52
C LEU A 227 7.85 49.64 -16.32
N LEU A 228 8.73 50.53 -15.88
CA LEU A 228 8.46 51.96 -15.76
C LEU A 228 8.18 52.62 -17.12
N SER A 229 8.62 52.00 -18.22
CA SER A 229 8.37 52.44 -19.60
C SER A 229 7.04 51.91 -20.18
N LEU A 230 6.49 50.82 -19.62
CA LEU A 230 5.23 50.21 -20.05
C LEU A 230 4.01 50.76 -19.31
N VAL A 231 4.18 51.07 -18.01
CA VAL A 231 3.10 51.52 -17.14
C VAL A 231 2.72 52.96 -17.51
N ASN A 232 1.50 53.14 -18.03
CA ASN A 232 1.00 54.47 -18.36
C ASN A 232 0.53 55.20 -17.09
N PRO A 233 0.95 56.47 -16.85
CA PRO A 233 0.45 57.27 -15.72
C PRO A 233 -1.07 57.52 -15.77
N ASP A 234 -1.69 57.49 -16.96
CA ASP A 234 -3.15 57.57 -17.13
C ASP A 234 -3.77 56.17 -17.02
N ILE A 235 -4.08 55.76 -15.79
CA ILE A 235 -4.58 54.44 -15.37
C ILE A 235 -5.83 53.92 -16.10
N ARG A 236 -6.49 54.76 -16.92
CA ARG A 236 -7.66 54.40 -17.75
C ARG A 236 -7.25 53.81 -19.10
N LYS A 237 -5.97 53.89 -19.47
CA LYS A 237 -5.42 53.30 -20.70
C LYS A 237 -4.83 51.93 -20.38
N PRO A 238 -5.43 50.83 -20.85
CA PRO A 238 -4.88 49.50 -20.64
C PRO A 238 -3.55 49.35 -21.39
N PHE A 239 -2.65 48.54 -20.84
CA PHE A 239 -1.36 48.18 -21.41
C PHE A 239 -1.20 46.65 -21.38
N ASP A 240 -0.38 46.09 -22.27
CA ASP A 240 -0.33 44.64 -22.44
C ASP A 240 0.29 43.94 -21.21
N MET A 241 -0.49 43.06 -20.62
CA MET A 241 -0.09 42.27 -19.46
C MET A 241 0.92 41.18 -19.81
N ARG A 242 1.05 40.86 -21.11
CA ARG A 242 2.16 40.05 -21.63
C ARG A 242 3.47 40.81 -21.51
N GLU A 243 3.52 42.09 -21.89
CA GLU A 243 4.73 42.92 -21.73
C GLU A 243 5.18 43.04 -20.27
N VAL A 244 4.23 43.00 -19.32
CA VAL A 244 4.56 42.87 -17.89
C VAL A 244 5.03 41.47 -17.51
N LEU A 245 4.33 40.40 -17.90
CA LEU A 245 4.78 39.01 -17.65
C LEU A 245 6.20 38.77 -18.16
N LEU A 246 6.49 39.23 -19.38
CA LEU A 246 7.82 39.20 -19.98
C LEU A 246 8.86 39.84 -19.05
N ARG A 247 8.55 40.91 -18.33
CA ARG A 247 9.49 41.53 -17.38
C ARG A 247 9.47 40.89 -15.98
N LEU A 248 8.51 40.03 -15.64
CA LEU A 248 8.39 39.47 -14.28
C LEU A 248 8.83 38.03 -14.10
N ILE A 249 8.78 37.19 -15.12
CA ILE A 249 9.02 35.73 -14.99
C ILE A 249 10.38 35.28 -15.55
N ASP A 250 10.92 34.15 -15.07
CA ASP A 250 12.00 33.30 -15.65
C ASP A 250 12.42 33.63 -17.10
N ASP A 251 13.40 34.53 -17.34
CA ASP A 251 13.94 34.89 -18.66
C ASP A 251 12.84 35.36 -19.64
N SER A 252 11.81 36.02 -19.12
CA SER A 252 10.62 36.46 -19.86
C SER A 252 9.74 35.33 -20.40
N ARG A 253 9.92 34.09 -19.95
CA ARG A 253 9.27 32.92 -20.56
C ARG A 253 7.90 32.63 -19.93
N PHE A 254 6.83 33.14 -20.54
CA PHE A 254 5.46 32.68 -20.28
C PHE A 254 5.02 31.73 -21.39
N SER A 255 4.37 30.62 -21.04
CA SER A 255 3.70 29.75 -22.01
C SER A 255 2.20 29.84 -21.81
N GLU A 256 1.54 30.63 -22.66
CA GLU A 256 0.10 30.85 -22.60
C GLU A 256 -0.67 29.63 -23.12
N PHE A 257 -1.39 28.97 -22.22
CA PHE A 257 -2.27 27.84 -22.51
C PHE A 257 -3.63 28.36 -22.99
N LYS A 258 -4.03 27.96 -24.20
CA LYS A 258 -5.27 28.40 -24.88
C LYS A 258 -5.42 29.95 -24.99
N PRO A 259 -4.49 30.67 -25.62
CA PRO A 259 -4.53 32.15 -25.74
C PRO A 259 -5.79 32.71 -26.44
N GLU A 260 -6.48 31.88 -27.24
CA GLU A 260 -7.76 32.25 -27.88
C GLU A 260 -9.01 32.01 -27.01
N TYR A 261 -8.89 31.26 -25.90
CA TYR A 261 -10.03 30.92 -25.03
C TYR A 261 -10.21 31.98 -23.94
N GLY A 262 -11.14 32.90 -24.17
CA GLY A 262 -11.38 34.02 -23.25
C GLY A 262 -10.28 35.06 -23.32
N ARG A 263 -10.08 35.66 -24.50
CA ARG A 263 -9.01 36.60 -24.93
C ARG A 263 -8.59 37.76 -23.98
N ASN A 264 -9.31 37.97 -22.88
CA ASN A 264 -8.97 38.93 -21.82
C ASN A 264 -8.29 38.26 -20.60
N LEU A 265 -7.97 36.97 -20.68
CA LEU A 265 -7.28 36.17 -19.67
C LEU A 265 -6.00 35.59 -20.26
N ILE A 266 -4.97 35.49 -19.42
CA ILE A 266 -3.67 34.94 -19.77
C ILE A 266 -3.44 33.69 -18.91
N THR A 267 -3.85 32.52 -19.43
CA THR A 267 -3.77 31.23 -18.71
C THR A 267 -2.44 30.52 -18.98
N GLY A 268 -1.87 29.80 -18.01
CA GLY A 268 -0.56 29.15 -18.15
C GLY A 268 -0.39 27.93 -17.23
N ASN A 269 0.65 27.13 -17.45
CA ASN A 269 0.81 25.79 -16.86
C ASN A 269 1.62 25.79 -15.54
N THR A 270 1.25 26.67 -14.61
CA THR A 270 1.99 27.07 -13.39
C THR A 270 0.98 27.16 -12.23
N PRO A 271 1.37 27.23 -10.93
CA PRO A 271 0.46 27.78 -9.92
C PRO A 271 -0.13 29.11 -10.41
N LEU A 272 -1.43 29.33 -10.23
CA LEU A 272 -2.15 30.37 -10.98
C LEU A 272 -1.70 31.75 -10.52
N LEU A 273 -0.89 32.42 -11.37
CA LEU A 273 -0.43 33.78 -11.18
C LEU A 273 -1.41 34.77 -11.84
N PHE A 274 -2.12 35.54 -11.03
CA PHE A 274 -3.08 36.54 -11.48
C PHE A 274 -2.45 37.92 -11.47
N LEU A 275 -2.39 38.58 -12.64
CA LEU A 275 -1.91 39.96 -12.75
C LEU A 275 -3.09 40.90 -13.03
N HIS A 276 -3.27 41.93 -12.20
CA HIS A 276 -4.45 42.79 -12.26
C HIS A 276 -4.16 44.10 -13.01
N ASN A 277 -4.83 44.26 -14.15
CA ASN A 277 -5.00 45.53 -14.88
C ASN A 277 -6.34 45.49 -15.63
N VAL A 278 -7.44 45.45 -14.87
CA VAL A 278 -8.81 45.23 -15.35
C VAL A 278 -9.76 46.27 -14.76
N THR A 279 -10.43 47.02 -15.65
CA THR A 279 -11.35 48.11 -15.29
C THR A 279 -12.81 47.65 -15.10
N GLY A 280 -13.07 46.34 -15.11
CA GLY A 280 -14.40 45.72 -14.99
C GLY A 280 -14.88 45.01 -16.26
N PHE A 281 -16.11 44.48 -16.24
CA PHE A 281 -16.76 43.87 -17.41
C PHE A 281 -17.45 44.92 -18.29
N MET A 282 -17.55 44.63 -19.60
CA MET A 282 -18.22 45.49 -20.57
C MET A 282 -19.75 45.45 -20.40
N VAL A 283 -20.39 46.61 -20.33
CA VAL A 283 -21.84 46.77 -20.14
C VAL A 283 -22.53 47.31 -21.39
N GLY A 284 -23.81 46.97 -21.57
CA GLY A 284 -24.67 47.47 -22.65
C GLY A 284 -25.21 46.38 -23.57
N ALA A 285 -26.30 46.69 -24.29
CA ALA A 285 -27.16 45.70 -24.95
C ALA A 285 -26.43 44.68 -25.85
N LYS A 286 -25.38 45.08 -26.58
CA LYS A 286 -24.59 44.16 -27.43
C LYS A 286 -23.79 43.13 -26.61
N ALA A 287 -23.29 43.50 -25.43
CA ALA A 287 -22.58 42.60 -24.53
C ALA A 287 -23.55 41.70 -23.74
N GLU A 288 -24.70 42.24 -23.33
CA GLU A 288 -25.76 41.48 -22.66
C GLU A 288 -26.36 40.39 -23.57
N HIS A 289 -26.70 40.73 -24.82
CA HIS A 289 -27.19 39.75 -25.80
C HIS A 289 -26.12 38.72 -26.20
N ALA A 290 -24.83 39.02 -26.00
CA ALA A 290 -23.73 38.06 -26.16
C ALA A 290 -23.49 37.20 -24.90
N GLY A 291 -24.25 37.41 -23.82
CA GLY A 291 -24.22 36.56 -22.62
C GLY A 291 -23.12 36.89 -21.61
N ILE A 292 -22.64 38.14 -21.55
CA ILE A 292 -21.48 38.54 -20.72
C ILE A 292 -21.63 38.14 -19.24
N ILE A 293 -22.83 38.25 -18.65
CA ILE A 293 -23.12 37.86 -17.26
C ILE A 293 -22.86 36.36 -17.03
N ARG A 294 -23.28 35.50 -17.96
CA ARG A 294 -23.10 34.04 -17.86
C ARG A 294 -21.62 33.64 -17.96
N ALA A 295 -20.88 34.28 -18.88
CA ALA A 295 -19.44 34.05 -19.02
C ALA A 295 -18.67 34.52 -17.77
N GLY A 296 -19.00 35.69 -17.23
CA GLY A 296 -18.40 36.21 -15.99
C GLY A 296 -18.66 35.32 -14.78
N ALA A 297 -19.88 34.81 -14.62
CA ALA A 297 -20.22 33.89 -13.53
C ALA A 297 -19.47 32.55 -13.62
N GLN A 298 -19.29 32.00 -14.83
CA GLN A 298 -18.51 30.77 -15.03
C GLN A 298 -17.03 30.96 -14.65
N LEU A 299 -16.46 32.13 -14.95
CA LEU A 299 -15.08 32.46 -14.60
C LEU A 299 -14.89 32.60 -13.08
N VAL A 300 -15.75 33.36 -12.40
CA VAL A 300 -15.69 33.51 -10.93
C VAL A 300 -15.88 32.17 -10.23
N ALA A 301 -16.77 31.30 -10.72
CA ALA A 301 -16.94 29.94 -10.19
C ALA A 301 -15.71 29.05 -10.41
N ALA A 302 -15.05 29.15 -11.57
CA ALA A 302 -13.83 28.38 -11.87
C ALA A 302 -12.64 28.80 -10.99
N VAL A 303 -12.48 30.11 -10.71
CA VAL A 303 -11.47 30.60 -9.76
C VAL A 303 -11.79 30.13 -8.33
N SER A 304 -13.05 30.26 -7.91
CA SER A 304 -13.51 29.89 -6.55
C SER A 304 -13.44 28.40 -6.22
N THR A 305 -13.35 27.53 -7.22
CA THR A 305 -13.31 26.06 -7.05
C THR A 305 -11.97 25.44 -7.47
N SER A 306 -10.99 26.27 -7.83
CA SER A 306 -9.64 25.85 -8.23
C SER A 306 -8.80 25.43 -7.02
N THR A 307 -8.29 24.19 -7.02
CA THR A 307 -7.53 23.60 -5.90
C THR A 307 -6.01 23.74 -6.02
N VAL A 308 -5.50 24.33 -7.10
CA VAL A 308 -4.08 24.69 -7.23
C VAL A 308 -3.80 26.00 -6.49
N PRO A 309 -2.61 26.23 -5.90
CA PRO A 309 -2.30 27.49 -5.22
C PRO A 309 -2.34 28.70 -6.17
N HIS A 310 -2.86 29.84 -5.69
CA HIS A 310 -2.92 31.10 -6.44
C HIS A 310 -1.94 32.13 -5.86
N ILE A 311 -1.37 32.97 -6.72
CA ILE A 311 -0.52 34.12 -6.39
C ILE A 311 -1.06 35.31 -7.19
N SER A 312 -1.14 36.52 -6.61
CA SER A 312 -1.72 37.69 -7.30
C SER A 312 -0.80 38.91 -7.24
N VAL A 313 -0.82 39.78 -8.26
CA VAL A 313 -0.12 41.08 -8.27
C VAL A 313 -0.96 42.17 -8.93
N ILE A 314 -1.13 43.31 -8.27
CA ILE A 314 -1.88 44.47 -8.78
C ILE A 314 -0.93 45.48 -9.41
N LEU A 315 -1.02 45.62 -10.74
CA LEU A 315 -0.08 46.39 -11.56
C LEU A 315 -0.63 47.77 -11.94
N GLY A 316 -1.94 47.83 -12.19
CA GLY A 316 -2.67 49.02 -12.59
C GLY A 316 -4.07 49.01 -12.00
N ALA A 317 -5.09 49.25 -12.81
CA ALA A 317 -6.48 49.26 -12.35
C ALA A 317 -6.96 47.86 -11.92
N SER A 318 -7.65 47.74 -10.79
CA SER A 318 -8.38 46.53 -10.42
C SER A 318 -9.74 46.89 -9.84
N TYR A 319 -10.76 46.90 -10.71
CA TYR A 319 -12.05 47.48 -10.38
C TYR A 319 -13.23 46.50 -10.45
N GLY A 320 -14.08 46.57 -9.43
CA GLY A 320 -15.39 45.90 -9.38
C GLY A 320 -15.34 44.40 -9.65
N ALA A 321 -16.25 43.90 -10.50
CA ALA A 321 -16.31 42.49 -10.87
C ALA A 321 -15.04 41.96 -11.56
N GLY A 322 -14.20 42.83 -12.12
CA GLY A 322 -12.89 42.45 -12.66
C GLY A 322 -11.90 42.02 -11.57
N ASN A 323 -11.95 42.64 -10.39
CA ASN A 323 -11.14 42.23 -9.24
C ASN A 323 -11.50 40.81 -8.75
N TYR A 324 -12.80 40.49 -8.76
CA TYR A 324 -13.31 39.17 -8.36
C TYR A 324 -12.90 38.06 -9.34
N ALA A 325 -12.97 38.34 -10.64
CA ALA A 325 -12.59 37.39 -11.68
C ALA A 325 -11.08 37.07 -11.74
N MET A 326 -10.24 37.92 -11.12
CA MET A 326 -8.78 37.79 -11.11
C MET A 326 -8.20 37.32 -9.76
N CYS A 327 -9.00 36.67 -8.90
CA CYS A 327 -8.54 36.23 -7.56
C CYS A 327 -7.98 37.40 -6.70
N GLY A 328 -8.76 38.47 -6.57
CA GLY A 328 -8.53 39.48 -5.52
C GLY A 328 -8.68 38.91 -4.11
N ARG A 329 -8.24 39.66 -3.09
CA ARG A 329 -8.02 39.18 -1.71
C ARG A 329 -9.13 38.30 -1.13
N ALA A 330 -10.41 38.60 -1.40
CA ALA A 330 -11.56 37.84 -0.91
C ALA A 330 -11.63 36.37 -1.39
N TYR A 331 -10.87 36.00 -2.42
CA TYR A 331 -10.81 34.64 -2.99
C TYR A 331 -9.59 33.83 -2.49
N GLY A 332 -8.80 34.39 -1.56
CA GLY A 332 -7.77 33.66 -0.82
C GLY A 332 -6.48 33.30 -1.58
N PRO A 333 -5.87 34.18 -2.39
CA PRO A 333 -4.54 33.93 -2.94
C PRO A 333 -3.50 33.81 -1.83
N ARG A 334 -2.48 32.97 -2.05
CA ARG A 334 -1.46 32.61 -1.06
C ARG A 334 -0.46 33.74 -0.79
N PHE A 335 -0.32 34.65 -1.76
CA PHE A 335 0.36 35.95 -1.68
C PHE A 335 -0.31 36.92 -2.67
N LEU A 336 -0.48 38.21 -2.30
CA LEU A 336 -1.01 39.27 -3.16
C LEU A 336 -0.23 40.58 -2.95
N PHE A 337 0.47 41.10 -3.95
CA PHE A 337 1.26 42.35 -3.86
C PHE A 337 0.77 43.45 -4.81
N THR A 338 1.20 44.71 -4.60
CA THR A 338 0.74 45.87 -5.39
C THR A 338 1.91 46.77 -5.85
N TRP A 339 1.80 47.36 -7.05
CA TRP A 339 2.73 48.36 -7.57
C TRP A 339 2.40 49.79 -7.13
N PRO A 340 3.36 50.74 -7.16
CA PRO A 340 3.10 52.17 -6.96
C PRO A 340 2.04 52.76 -7.93
N SER A 341 1.90 52.18 -9.12
CA SER A 341 0.87 52.47 -10.13
C SER A 341 -0.45 51.74 -9.91
N GLY A 342 -0.49 50.72 -9.05
CA GLY A 342 -1.67 49.92 -8.75
C GLY A 342 -2.79 50.76 -8.15
N ARG A 343 -4.03 50.49 -8.53
CA ARG A 343 -5.23 51.16 -8.03
C ARG A 343 -6.36 50.15 -7.83
N CYS A 344 -6.95 50.09 -6.63
CA CYS A 344 -8.00 49.12 -6.30
C CYS A 344 -9.25 49.82 -5.72
N SER A 345 -10.42 49.61 -6.33
CA SER A 345 -11.69 50.22 -5.90
C SER A 345 -12.90 49.53 -6.57
N VAL A 346 -14.12 50.04 -6.35
CA VAL A 346 -15.33 49.53 -7.03
C VAL A 346 -15.41 49.97 -8.50
N MET A 347 -15.00 51.20 -8.83
CA MET A 347 -14.90 51.73 -10.19
C MET A 347 -13.95 52.95 -10.24
N GLY A 348 -13.49 53.33 -11.43
CA GLY A 348 -12.51 54.41 -11.61
C GLY A 348 -13.00 55.78 -11.12
N PRO A 349 -12.12 56.66 -10.60
CA PRO A 349 -12.53 57.93 -9.98
C PRO A 349 -13.33 58.85 -10.91
N GLU A 350 -12.98 58.94 -12.20
CA GLU A 350 -13.73 59.74 -13.19
C GLU A 350 -15.13 59.20 -13.48
N GLN A 351 -15.27 57.87 -13.45
CA GLN A 351 -16.54 57.20 -13.72
C GLN A 351 -17.47 57.37 -12.52
N LEU A 352 -16.94 57.17 -11.30
CA LEU A 352 -17.68 57.39 -10.07
C LEU A 352 -18.04 58.88 -9.90
N SER A 353 -17.11 59.80 -10.17
CA SER A 353 -17.36 61.24 -10.08
C SER A 353 -18.34 61.73 -11.14
N GLY A 354 -18.28 61.22 -12.37
CA GLY A 354 -19.24 61.52 -13.44
C GLY A 354 -20.65 60.95 -13.17
N VAL A 355 -20.74 59.73 -12.61
CA VAL A 355 -22.02 59.17 -12.14
C VAL A 355 -22.56 59.99 -10.96
N MET A 356 -21.72 60.39 -10.01
CA MET A 356 -22.13 61.26 -8.91
C MET A 356 -22.54 62.66 -9.38
N GLU A 357 -21.88 63.23 -10.38
CA GLU A 357 -22.30 64.48 -11.03
C GLU A 357 -23.68 64.30 -11.68
N SER A 358 -23.88 63.23 -12.45
CA SER A 358 -25.17 62.94 -13.09
C SER A 358 -26.28 62.72 -12.07
N VAL A 359 -26.02 61.96 -11.00
CA VAL A 359 -26.97 61.71 -9.90
C VAL A 359 -27.27 63.00 -9.14
N GLN A 360 -26.28 63.87 -8.90
CA GLN A 360 -26.48 65.16 -8.25
C GLN A 360 -27.24 66.15 -9.15
N ARG A 361 -26.95 66.21 -10.46
CA ARG A 361 -27.72 67.00 -11.44
C ARG A 361 -29.17 66.52 -11.51
N SER A 362 -29.40 65.22 -11.62
CA SER A 362 -30.76 64.64 -11.64
C SER A 362 -31.50 64.85 -10.32
N SER A 363 -30.84 64.69 -9.18
CA SER A 363 -31.44 64.93 -7.85
C SER A 363 -31.74 66.41 -7.60
N ALA A 364 -30.89 67.31 -8.09
CA ALA A 364 -31.10 68.76 -7.97
C ALA A 364 -32.22 69.24 -8.90
N ALA A 365 -32.27 68.74 -10.15
CA ALA A 365 -33.37 68.99 -11.08
C ALA A 365 -34.71 68.49 -10.54
N ALA A 366 -34.75 67.26 -10.00
CA ALA A 366 -35.94 66.71 -9.33
C ALA A 366 -36.35 67.48 -8.05
N LYS A 367 -35.45 68.31 -7.50
CA LYS A 367 -35.69 69.19 -6.33
C LYS A 367 -35.76 70.68 -6.72
N GLY A 368 -35.87 71.00 -8.01
CA GLY A 368 -36.00 72.37 -8.53
C GLY A 368 -34.81 73.30 -8.24
N LYS A 369 -33.64 72.78 -7.85
CA LYS A 369 -32.44 73.59 -7.56
C LYS A 369 -31.47 73.58 -8.72
N VAL A 370 -31.10 74.76 -9.20
CA VAL A 370 -30.00 74.96 -10.15
C VAL A 370 -28.69 75.04 -9.37
N LEU A 371 -27.84 74.02 -9.52
CA LEU A 371 -26.50 74.02 -8.92
C LEU A 371 -25.58 74.97 -9.70
N SER A 372 -24.79 75.78 -9.00
CA SER A 372 -23.74 76.60 -9.62
C SER A 372 -22.78 75.70 -10.41
N PRO A 373 -22.49 75.99 -11.69
CA PRO A 373 -21.55 75.19 -12.48
C PRO A 373 -20.17 75.11 -11.85
N GLU A 374 -19.73 76.12 -11.10
CA GLU A 374 -18.42 76.12 -10.42
C GLU A 374 -18.44 75.33 -9.12
N GLU A 375 -19.48 75.48 -8.28
CA GLU A 375 -19.58 74.71 -7.03
C GLU A 375 -19.74 73.20 -7.29
N LEU A 376 -20.53 72.83 -8.30
CA LEU A 376 -20.68 71.44 -8.70
C LEU A 376 -19.36 70.86 -9.20
N ARG A 377 -18.65 71.56 -10.10
CA ARG A 377 -17.31 71.15 -10.56
C ARG A 377 -16.33 71.02 -9.39
N ALA A 378 -16.25 72.02 -8.49
CA ALA A 378 -15.36 72.00 -7.34
C ALA A 378 -15.73 70.94 -6.26
N ARG A 379 -16.97 70.43 -6.25
CA ARG A 379 -17.40 69.35 -5.35
C ARG A 379 -17.18 67.98 -5.97
N VAL A 380 -17.48 67.82 -7.26
CA VAL A 380 -17.16 66.63 -8.06
C VAL A 380 -15.65 66.39 -8.06
N GLU A 381 -14.84 67.43 -8.24
CA GLU A 381 -13.39 67.28 -8.31
C GLU A 381 -12.75 67.01 -6.94
N ARG A 382 -13.30 67.55 -5.84
CA ARG A 382 -12.90 67.14 -4.48
C ARG A 382 -13.25 65.68 -4.19
N PHE A 383 -14.43 65.22 -4.61
CA PHE A 383 -14.82 63.82 -4.45
C PHE A 383 -13.96 62.89 -5.32
N ARG A 384 -13.66 63.28 -6.56
CA ARG A 384 -12.73 62.58 -7.45
C ARG A 384 -11.34 62.48 -6.83
N ALA A 385 -10.80 63.57 -6.29
CA ALA A 385 -9.49 63.59 -5.62
C ALA A 385 -9.45 62.68 -4.38
N ALA A 386 -10.52 62.66 -3.56
CA ALA A 386 -10.62 61.75 -2.43
C ALA A 386 -10.63 60.28 -2.89
N VAL A 387 -11.49 59.91 -3.84
CA VAL A 387 -11.59 58.54 -4.38
C VAL A 387 -10.32 58.11 -5.12
N GLN A 388 -9.61 59.05 -5.77
CA GLN A 388 -8.29 58.83 -6.35
C GLN A 388 -7.25 58.48 -5.28
N THR A 389 -7.29 59.16 -4.13
CA THR A 389 -6.39 58.93 -2.98
C THR A 389 -6.72 57.63 -2.25
N ASP A 390 -8.01 57.32 -2.03
CA ASP A 390 -8.44 56.08 -1.36
C ASP A 390 -8.15 54.84 -2.23
N ALA A 391 -8.17 54.99 -3.56
CA ALA A 391 -7.83 53.93 -4.50
C ALA A 391 -6.30 53.75 -4.69
N GLU A 392 -5.46 54.58 -4.08
CA GLU A 392 -4.00 54.54 -4.25
C GLU A 392 -3.34 53.43 -3.45
N CYS A 393 -2.31 52.80 -4.04
CA CYS A 393 -1.51 51.74 -3.44
C CYS A 393 -1.08 52.03 -1.99
N TYR A 394 -0.64 53.26 -1.70
CA TYR A 394 -0.26 53.68 -0.35
C TYR A 394 -1.42 53.63 0.65
N ALA A 395 -2.65 53.90 0.20
CA ALA A 395 -3.86 53.74 1.02
C ALA A 395 -4.30 52.26 1.11
N THR A 396 -4.23 51.49 0.02
CA THR A 396 -4.68 50.08 -0.01
C THR A 396 -3.75 49.15 0.75
N SER A 397 -2.43 49.32 0.61
CA SER A 397 -1.42 48.58 1.38
C SER A 397 -1.39 49.02 2.85
N GLY A 398 -1.55 50.33 3.11
CA GLY A 398 -1.74 50.84 4.48
C GLY A 398 -3.00 50.28 5.16
N GLY A 399 -4.02 49.94 4.36
CA GLY A 399 -5.24 49.23 4.79
C GLY A 399 -5.15 47.70 4.75
N LEU A 400 -3.98 47.10 4.48
CA LEU A 400 -3.73 45.65 4.41
C LEU A 400 -4.60 44.91 3.37
N VAL A 401 -5.02 45.57 2.30
CA VAL A 401 -5.75 44.94 1.19
C VAL A 401 -4.82 44.02 0.39
N ASP A 402 -3.55 44.39 0.31
CA ASP A 402 -2.42 43.61 -0.24
C ASP A 402 -1.33 43.36 0.83
N ASP A 403 -0.38 42.49 0.52
CA ASP A 403 0.72 42.04 1.39
C ASP A 403 1.95 42.98 1.32
N GLY A 404 1.85 44.09 0.58
CA GLY A 404 2.89 45.11 0.48
C GLY A 404 2.99 45.77 -0.90
N ILE A 405 3.47 47.01 -0.90
CA ILE A 405 3.91 47.69 -2.13
C ILE A 405 5.31 47.19 -2.47
N ILE A 406 5.47 46.75 -3.70
CA ILE A 406 6.73 46.30 -4.26
C ILE A 406 7.08 47.21 -5.44
N ASP A 407 8.37 47.57 -5.59
CA ASP A 407 8.81 48.24 -6.80
C ASP A 407 8.45 47.31 -7.99
N PRO A 408 7.93 47.84 -9.11
CA PRO A 408 7.65 47.04 -10.29
C PRO A 408 8.84 46.15 -10.68
N ARG A 409 10.05 46.64 -10.43
CA ARG A 409 11.33 46.00 -10.77
C ARG A 409 11.72 44.84 -9.85
N ASP A 410 11.29 44.87 -8.59
CA ASP A 410 11.55 43.81 -7.61
C ASP A 410 10.49 42.68 -7.69
N THR A 411 9.42 42.91 -8.44
CA THR A 411 8.23 42.04 -8.46
C THR A 411 8.54 40.63 -8.96
N ARG A 412 9.57 40.49 -9.80
CA ARG A 412 10.14 39.20 -10.15
C ARG A 412 10.59 38.42 -8.93
N ASP A 413 11.49 39.00 -8.14
CA ASP A 413 12.21 38.29 -7.10
C ASP A 413 11.25 37.95 -5.95
N VAL A 414 10.27 38.83 -5.70
CA VAL A 414 9.15 38.59 -4.80
C VAL A 414 8.26 37.43 -5.28
N VAL A 415 7.91 37.36 -6.58
CA VAL A 415 7.13 36.23 -7.12
C VAL A 415 7.94 34.93 -7.14
N GLY A 416 9.25 34.99 -7.39
CA GLY A 416 10.18 33.87 -7.28
C GLY A 416 10.21 33.28 -5.86
N MET A 417 10.41 34.13 -4.85
CA MET A 417 10.32 33.76 -3.43
C MET A 417 8.96 33.11 -3.09
N CYS A 418 7.85 33.66 -3.60
CA CYS A 418 6.53 33.09 -3.38
C CYS A 418 6.35 31.71 -4.01
N LEU A 419 6.87 31.49 -5.23
CA LEU A 419 6.87 30.17 -5.88
C LEU A 419 7.73 29.16 -5.11
N GLU A 420 8.88 29.59 -4.58
CA GLU A 420 9.76 28.75 -3.75
C GLU A 420 9.08 28.29 -2.45
N VAL A 421 8.40 29.20 -1.73
CA VAL A 421 7.62 28.89 -0.52
C VAL A 421 6.39 28.03 -0.82
N VAL A 422 5.83 28.10 -2.03
CA VAL A 422 4.68 27.30 -2.46
C VAL A 422 5.06 25.87 -2.87
N VAL A 423 6.28 25.66 -3.38
CA VAL A 423 6.82 24.36 -3.84
C VAL A 423 7.56 23.60 -2.73
N SER A 424 8.04 24.29 -1.70
CA SER A 424 8.76 23.69 -0.56
C SER A 424 7.90 22.80 0.34
N VAL A 425 8.44 21.65 0.77
CA VAL A 425 7.91 20.88 1.93
C VAL A 425 9.00 20.68 2.98
N GLY A 426 8.89 21.38 4.11
CA GLY A 426 9.54 20.96 5.35
C GLY A 426 10.54 21.91 6.02
N ILE A 427 10.24 23.21 6.18
CA ILE A 427 10.86 23.96 7.27
C ILE A 427 10.28 23.42 8.59
N ARG A 428 11.06 22.60 9.31
CA ARG A 428 10.83 22.40 10.74
C ARG A 428 11.37 23.63 11.46
N GLY A 429 10.50 24.39 12.11
CA GLY A 429 10.94 25.32 13.15
C GLY A 429 11.67 24.53 14.24
N ALA A 430 12.60 25.18 14.94
CA ALA A 430 13.13 24.63 16.19
C ALA A 430 11.97 24.32 17.15
N GLU A 431 12.13 23.34 18.04
CA GLU A 431 11.14 23.02 19.09
C GLU A 431 11.03 24.18 20.09
N GLY A 432 10.28 25.21 19.70
CA GLY A 432 10.06 26.43 20.43
C GLY A 432 8.78 26.36 21.24
N HIS A 433 8.94 26.38 22.57
CA HIS A 433 7.86 26.60 23.54
C HIS A 433 6.77 27.56 23.06
N ARG A 434 5.50 27.11 23.10
CA ARG A 434 4.35 27.86 23.62
C ARG A 434 3.20 26.90 23.94
N MET A 435 2.88 26.78 25.22
CA MET A 435 1.71 27.46 25.83
C MET A 435 0.38 26.85 25.39
N THR A 436 -0.04 25.89 26.21
CA THR A 436 -1.41 25.38 26.36
C THR A 436 -2.50 26.41 26.07
N VAL A 437 -3.37 26.10 25.10
CA VAL A 437 -4.73 26.65 25.03
C VAL A 437 -5.71 25.54 25.40
N SER A 438 -6.29 25.70 26.58
CA SER A 438 -7.38 24.92 27.19
C SER A 438 -8.26 24.12 26.22
N GLN A 439 -8.09 22.80 26.20
CA GLN A 439 -9.23 21.90 26.05
C GLN A 439 -9.87 21.70 27.43
N SER A 440 -11.18 21.91 27.52
CA SER A 440 -11.95 21.72 28.76
C SER A 440 -11.93 20.25 29.21
N PRO A 441 -12.04 19.98 30.53
CA PRO A 441 -11.76 18.66 31.07
C PRO A 441 -12.92 17.69 30.81
N ILE A 442 -12.85 16.95 29.70
CA ILE A 442 -13.41 15.60 29.68
C ILE A 442 -12.47 14.76 30.53
N SER A 443 -12.97 14.28 31.67
CA SER A 443 -12.20 13.60 32.70
C SER A 443 -11.36 12.45 32.12
N GLN A 444 -10.04 12.53 32.29
CA GLN A 444 -9.15 11.39 32.19
C GLN A 444 -9.48 10.40 33.32
N ASN A 445 -10.46 9.53 33.11
CA ASN A 445 -10.50 8.26 33.81
C ASN A 445 -9.30 7.46 33.28
N ALA A 446 -8.24 7.41 34.07
CA ALA A 446 -7.04 6.65 33.76
C ALA A 446 -7.43 5.18 33.54
N SER A 447 -7.43 4.73 32.28
CA SER A 447 -7.49 3.31 31.97
C SER A 447 -6.26 2.64 32.57
N PRO A 448 -6.40 1.57 33.36
CA PRO A 448 -5.25 0.89 33.95
C PRO A 448 -4.24 0.49 32.86
N SER A 449 -3.03 1.04 32.93
CA SER A 449 -1.94 0.67 32.03
C SER A 449 -1.41 -0.70 32.40
N ARG A 450 -1.39 -1.63 31.44
CA ARG A 450 -0.75 -2.94 31.62
C ARG A 450 0.71 -2.76 32.06
N PRO A 451 1.16 -3.37 33.17
CA PRO A 451 2.57 -3.32 33.57
C PRO A 451 3.46 -4.08 32.56
N PRO A 452 4.71 -3.64 32.34
CA PRO A 452 5.66 -4.39 31.51
C PRO A 452 6.02 -5.72 32.19
N LEU A 453 6.34 -6.75 31.39
CA LEU A 453 6.81 -8.03 31.92
C LEU A 453 8.18 -7.86 32.59
N TYR A 454 8.33 -8.40 33.79
CA TYR A 454 9.63 -8.57 34.42
C TYR A 454 10.44 -9.63 33.66
N VAL A 455 11.65 -9.25 33.25
CA VAL A 455 12.57 -10.09 32.48
C VAL A 455 13.75 -10.47 33.39
N ALA A 456 13.74 -11.70 33.91
CA ALA A 456 14.80 -12.20 34.78
C ALA A 456 16.12 -12.33 34.01
N SER A 457 17.13 -11.55 34.41
CA SER A 457 18.47 -11.61 33.79
C SER A 457 19.23 -12.84 34.26
N PRO A 458 19.88 -13.62 33.37
CA PRO A 458 20.61 -14.82 33.77
C PRO A 458 21.76 -14.51 34.74
N PRO A 459 22.08 -15.42 35.69
CA PRO A 459 23.26 -15.28 36.53
C PRO A 459 24.56 -15.16 35.73
N LEU A 460 25.50 -14.41 36.29
CA LEU A 460 26.83 -14.23 35.73
C LEU A 460 27.80 -15.26 36.31
N ASP A 461 28.65 -15.80 35.46
CA ASP A 461 29.83 -16.56 35.84
C ASP A 461 30.78 -15.66 36.64
N THR A 462 31.13 -16.09 37.86
CA THR A 462 31.91 -15.30 38.83
C THR A 462 33.37 -15.09 38.44
N THR A 463 33.88 -15.83 37.46
CA THR A 463 35.27 -15.78 36.99
C THR A 463 35.43 -14.88 35.76
N THR A 464 34.44 -14.90 34.86
CA THR A 464 34.47 -14.19 33.57
C THR A 464 33.59 -12.94 33.54
N GLY A 465 32.66 -12.79 34.50
CA GLY A 465 31.68 -11.69 34.55
C GLY A 465 30.62 -11.74 33.44
N ARG A 466 30.52 -12.84 32.68
CA ARG A 466 29.58 -13.01 31.56
C ARG A 466 28.39 -13.89 31.98
N PRO A 467 27.23 -13.79 31.32
CA PRO A 467 26.14 -14.75 31.53
C PRO A 467 26.59 -16.20 31.33
N ILE A 468 26.10 -17.11 32.19
CA ILE A 468 26.38 -18.55 32.07
C ILE A 468 25.84 -19.10 30.74
N ILE A 469 24.67 -18.64 30.31
CA ILE A 469 24.07 -19.00 29.01
C ILE A 469 24.21 -17.80 28.06
N GLN A 470 25.10 -17.91 27.07
CA GLN A 470 25.31 -16.89 26.02
C GLN A 470 24.74 -17.29 24.66
N ARG A 471 24.49 -18.59 24.43
CA ARG A 471 23.91 -19.12 23.18
C ARG A 471 23.00 -20.31 23.43
N ILE A 472 21.80 -20.28 22.85
CA ILE A 472 20.78 -21.32 22.98
C ILE A 472 20.42 -21.88 21.60
N LEU A 473 20.49 -23.20 21.45
CA LEU A 473 19.86 -23.89 20.32
C LEU A 473 18.37 -24.12 20.62
N ILE A 474 17.52 -23.76 19.67
CA ILE A 474 16.06 -23.91 19.79
C ILE A 474 15.67 -25.15 19.00
N ALA A 475 15.38 -26.25 19.70
CA ALA A 475 15.00 -27.54 19.12
C ALA A 475 13.49 -27.58 18.77
N ASN A 476 13.01 -26.51 18.14
CA ASN A 476 11.61 -26.30 17.79
C ASN A 476 11.47 -25.26 16.67
N ARG A 477 10.26 -25.09 16.15
CA ARG A 477 9.91 -24.27 14.98
C ARG A 477 8.71 -23.36 15.24
N GLY A 478 8.19 -22.73 14.19
CA GLY A 478 6.92 -22.00 14.24
C GLY A 478 6.90 -20.82 15.23
N GLU A 479 5.74 -20.57 15.85
CA GLU A 479 5.55 -19.43 16.75
C GLU A 479 6.31 -19.55 18.08
N ILE A 480 6.49 -20.76 18.62
CA ILE A 480 7.26 -20.96 19.85
C ILE A 480 8.75 -20.63 19.66
N ALA A 481 9.33 -20.97 18.51
CA ALA A 481 10.69 -20.56 18.20
C ALA A 481 10.80 -19.02 18.16
N VAL A 482 9.84 -18.32 17.53
CA VAL A 482 9.77 -16.84 17.56
C VAL A 482 9.64 -16.30 18.99
N ARG A 483 8.75 -16.88 19.82
CA ARG A 483 8.54 -16.48 21.23
C ARG A 483 9.81 -16.61 22.07
N ILE A 484 10.61 -17.68 21.85
CA ILE A 484 11.89 -17.88 22.54
C ILE A 484 12.93 -16.85 22.04
N ILE A 485 13.09 -16.71 20.72
CA ILE A 485 14.02 -15.73 20.11
C ILE A 485 13.76 -14.32 20.65
N GLN A 486 12.51 -13.90 20.74
CA GLN A 486 12.14 -12.57 21.24
C GLN A 486 12.56 -12.33 22.68
N THR A 487 12.62 -13.35 23.54
CA THR A 487 13.12 -13.19 24.92
C THR A 487 14.62 -13.30 25.02
N CYS A 488 15.24 -14.25 24.31
CA CYS A 488 16.70 -14.32 24.21
C CYS A 488 17.29 -12.99 23.72
N ARG A 489 16.64 -12.31 22.77
CA ARG A 489 17.02 -10.97 22.29
C ARG A 489 16.95 -9.89 23.39
N LYS A 490 15.94 -9.92 24.27
CA LYS A 490 15.89 -9.01 25.45
C LYS A 490 17.01 -9.29 26.44
N LEU A 491 17.41 -10.55 26.57
CA LEU A 491 18.48 -11.03 27.46
C LEU A 491 19.89 -10.92 26.85
N ASN A 492 20.02 -10.44 25.61
CA ASN A 492 21.26 -10.41 24.83
C ASN A 492 21.92 -11.81 24.69
N ILE A 493 21.10 -12.84 24.48
CA ILE A 493 21.50 -14.24 24.26
C ILE A 493 21.35 -14.58 22.77
N SER A 494 22.41 -15.12 22.17
CA SER A 494 22.41 -15.56 20.77
C SER A 494 21.55 -16.81 20.57
N THR A 495 20.83 -16.88 19.45
CA THR A 495 19.88 -17.96 19.17
C THR A 495 20.21 -18.74 17.91
N VAL A 496 20.00 -20.06 18.00
CA VAL A 496 20.24 -21.02 16.92
C VAL A 496 19.01 -21.94 16.76
N PRO A 497 17.91 -21.49 16.13
CA PRO A 497 16.85 -22.41 15.72
C PRO A 497 17.31 -23.39 14.64
N VAL A 498 16.64 -24.54 14.64
CA VAL A 498 16.77 -25.57 13.61
C VAL A 498 15.52 -25.59 12.73
N TYR A 499 15.67 -25.88 11.44
CA TYR A 499 14.59 -25.88 10.46
C TYR A 499 14.74 -27.02 9.44
N VAL A 500 13.70 -27.26 8.62
CA VAL A 500 13.72 -28.24 7.52
C VAL A 500 13.47 -27.55 6.18
N THR A 501 13.82 -28.19 5.06
CA THR A 501 13.69 -27.59 3.72
C THR A 501 12.28 -27.06 3.43
N GLU A 502 11.26 -27.78 3.89
CA GLU A 502 9.83 -27.50 3.73
C GLU A 502 9.37 -26.25 4.49
N ASP A 503 10.11 -25.81 5.52
CA ASP A 503 9.79 -24.61 6.30
C ASP A 503 10.88 -23.54 6.30
N SER A 504 11.84 -23.65 5.38
CA SER A 504 12.94 -22.73 5.09
C SER A 504 12.56 -21.24 4.91
N SER A 505 11.31 -20.93 4.59
CA SER A 505 10.81 -19.56 4.45
C SER A 505 10.23 -18.95 5.76
N SER A 506 10.18 -19.74 6.84
CA SER A 506 9.49 -19.43 8.10
C SER A 506 10.06 -18.22 8.86
N ARG A 507 9.19 -17.55 9.62
CA ARG A 507 9.53 -16.35 10.40
C ARG A 507 10.66 -16.57 11.42
N HIS A 508 10.71 -17.71 12.10
CA HIS A 508 11.73 -17.99 13.13
C HIS A 508 13.16 -18.06 12.54
N ILE A 509 13.30 -18.42 11.28
CA ILE A 509 14.59 -18.43 10.55
C ILE A 509 15.03 -16.99 10.28
N ARG A 510 14.09 -16.12 9.86
CA ARG A 510 14.35 -14.70 9.55
C ARG A 510 14.61 -13.83 10.79
N GLU A 511 14.17 -14.28 11.96
CA GLU A 511 14.37 -13.55 13.23
C GLU A 511 15.63 -13.97 14.00
N ALA A 512 16.26 -15.10 13.67
CA ALA A 512 17.41 -15.60 14.40
C ALA A 512 18.75 -15.06 13.87
N ASP A 513 19.78 -15.11 14.72
CA ASP A 513 21.14 -14.71 14.37
C ASP A 513 21.81 -15.74 13.45
N ILE A 514 21.53 -17.03 13.68
CA ILE A 514 22.03 -18.18 12.94
C ILE A 514 20.89 -19.20 12.86
N ALA A 515 20.65 -19.82 11.71
CA ALA A 515 19.67 -20.91 11.58
C ALA A 515 20.29 -22.11 10.87
N ILE A 516 20.00 -23.33 11.35
CA ILE A 516 20.58 -24.57 10.81
C ILE A 516 19.52 -25.44 10.15
N CYS A 517 19.74 -25.82 8.89
CA CYS A 517 18.90 -26.79 8.19
C CYS A 517 19.24 -28.22 8.66
N LEU A 518 18.22 -28.99 9.05
CA LEU A 518 18.33 -30.41 9.38
C LEU A 518 18.10 -31.33 8.16
N GLY A 519 17.83 -30.77 6.99
CA GLY A 519 17.45 -31.49 5.77
C GLY A 519 15.94 -31.47 5.51
N SER A 520 15.44 -32.47 4.79
CA SER A 520 14.01 -32.62 4.47
C SER A 520 13.28 -33.52 5.48
N LEU A 521 11.96 -33.36 5.59
CA LEU A 521 11.07 -34.32 6.25
C LEU A 521 10.81 -35.57 5.39
N SER A 522 11.15 -35.51 4.11
CA SER A 522 10.79 -36.46 3.06
C SER A 522 11.98 -37.33 2.62
N ARG A 523 13.01 -37.49 3.48
CA ARG A 523 14.25 -38.22 3.18
C ARG A 523 13.96 -39.62 2.63
N THR A 524 14.34 -39.87 1.38
CA THR A 524 14.62 -41.23 0.89
C THR A 524 16.06 -41.59 1.21
N THR A 525 16.41 -42.87 1.10
CA THR A 525 17.72 -43.43 1.48
C THR A 525 18.92 -42.94 0.64
N ASP A 526 18.67 -42.14 -0.39
CA ASP A 526 19.60 -41.98 -1.51
C ASP A 526 20.34 -40.61 -1.50
N ASP A 527 19.89 -39.65 -0.67
CA ASP A 527 20.43 -38.27 -0.66
C ASP A 527 21.80 -38.12 0.03
N TYR A 528 22.25 -39.10 0.82
CA TYR A 528 23.58 -39.10 1.45
C TYR A 528 24.17 -40.52 1.54
N PRO A 529 25.28 -40.82 0.84
CA PRO A 529 26.03 -42.04 1.08
C PRO A 529 26.79 -41.94 2.43
N GLU A 530 26.71 -43.01 3.22
CA GLU A 530 27.45 -43.22 4.48
C GLU A 530 27.03 -42.35 5.70
N GLN A 531 25.98 -42.76 6.44
CA GLN A 531 26.14 -43.43 7.75
C GLN A 531 24.79 -43.75 8.46
N GLU A 532 24.77 -44.95 9.07
CA GLU A 532 23.81 -45.46 10.07
C GLU A 532 22.34 -45.72 9.66
N ALA A 533 22.02 -47.00 9.47
CA ALA A 533 20.69 -47.55 9.17
C ALA A 533 19.70 -47.55 10.36
N ASN A 534 19.72 -46.49 11.19
CA ASN A 534 18.85 -46.31 12.37
C ASN A 534 18.25 -44.87 12.44
N ASP A 535 18.24 -44.11 11.33
CA ASP A 535 17.81 -42.71 11.31
C ASP A 535 16.28 -42.54 11.52
N PRO A 536 15.82 -41.90 12.62
CA PRO A 536 14.41 -41.84 12.98
C PRO A 536 13.65 -40.71 12.26
N GLY A 537 13.27 -40.94 11.00
CA GLY A 537 12.23 -40.18 10.30
C GLY A 537 12.32 -38.65 10.40
N ASN A 538 11.42 -38.02 11.17
CA ASN A 538 11.33 -36.57 11.31
C ASN A 538 12.59 -35.98 12.01
N PRO A 539 13.39 -35.10 11.37
CA PRO A 539 14.63 -34.58 11.94
C PRO A 539 14.49 -33.84 13.28
N PHE A 540 13.32 -33.26 13.58
CA PHE A 540 13.04 -32.63 14.89
C PHE A 540 12.94 -33.64 16.06
N LEU A 541 12.90 -34.95 15.76
CA LEU A 541 12.89 -36.05 16.74
C LEU A 541 14.25 -36.78 16.82
N ASN A 542 15.21 -36.46 15.95
CA ASN A 542 16.54 -37.09 15.94
C ASN A 542 17.44 -36.48 17.04
N ILE A 543 17.51 -37.16 18.20
CA ILE A 543 18.30 -36.76 19.37
C ILE A 543 19.81 -36.58 19.03
N PRO A 544 20.51 -37.56 18.42
CA PRO A 544 21.91 -37.40 18.02
C PRO A 544 22.18 -36.20 17.11
N LEU A 545 21.30 -35.94 16.13
CA LEU A 545 21.43 -34.82 15.19
C LEU A 545 21.33 -33.46 15.90
N LEU A 546 20.35 -33.31 16.80
CA LEU A 546 20.17 -32.07 17.56
C LEU A 546 21.35 -31.78 18.50
N ILE A 547 21.89 -32.81 19.16
CA ILE A 547 23.08 -32.66 20.02
C ILE A 547 24.32 -32.31 19.19
N ARG A 548 24.56 -33.00 18.07
CA ARG A 548 25.65 -32.68 17.13
C ARG A 548 25.54 -31.23 16.61
N THR A 549 24.32 -30.76 16.36
CA THR A 549 24.04 -29.39 15.91
C THR A 549 24.30 -28.35 17.01
N ALA A 550 23.92 -28.65 18.26
CA ALA A 550 24.19 -27.76 19.39
C ALA A 550 25.69 -27.62 19.68
N LEU A 551 26.44 -28.73 19.63
CA LEU A 551 27.88 -28.75 19.84
C LEU A 551 28.64 -28.02 18.71
N SER A 552 28.31 -28.28 17.44
CA SER A 552 28.96 -27.63 16.29
C SER A 552 28.71 -26.11 16.22
N THR A 553 27.57 -25.64 16.76
CA THR A 553 27.25 -24.20 16.86
C THR A 553 27.73 -23.56 18.17
N GLN A 554 28.45 -24.31 19.02
CA GLN A 554 28.92 -23.87 20.33
C GLN A 554 27.78 -23.28 21.18
N SER A 555 26.62 -23.93 21.16
CA SER A 555 25.50 -23.60 22.03
C SER A 555 25.83 -24.04 23.46
N HIS A 556 25.44 -23.24 24.45
CA HIS A 556 25.63 -23.59 25.86
C HIS A 556 24.46 -24.42 26.39
N ALA A 557 23.30 -24.26 25.74
CA ALA A 557 22.04 -24.82 26.20
C ALA A 557 21.08 -25.11 25.04
N ILE A 558 20.08 -25.97 25.29
CA ILE A 558 19.02 -26.32 24.35
C ILE A 558 17.66 -26.00 24.96
N HIS A 559 16.85 -25.21 24.25
CA HIS A 559 15.46 -24.96 24.59
C HIS A 559 14.52 -25.78 23.70
N PRO A 560 13.76 -26.75 24.25
CA PRO A 560 12.91 -27.62 23.44
C PRO A 560 11.54 -27.00 23.09
N GLY A 561 11.10 -25.96 23.81
CA GLY A 561 9.77 -25.37 23.62
C GLY A 561 8.67 -26.32 24.10
N TYR A 562 7.69 -26.62 23.24
CA TYR A 562 6.64 -27.61 23.48
C TYR A 562 6.38 -28.48 22.26
N GLY A 563 5.86 -29.70 22.50
CA GLY A 563 5.84 -30.75 21.48
C GLY A 563 7.25 -31.30 21.19
N PHE A 564 7.40 -32.05 20.10
CA PHE A 564 8.63 -32.75 19.72
C PHE A 564 9.26 -33.50 20.92
N LEU A 565 10.47 -33.11 21.33
CA LEU A 565 11.25 -33.76 22.40
C LEU A 565 11.15 -33.06 23.77
N SER A 566 10.28 -32.06 23.93
CA SER A 566 10.17 -31.28 25.18
C SER A 566 9.85 -32.11 26.43
N GLU A 567 9.09 -33.20 26.28
CA GLU A 567 8.72 -34.11 27.37
C GLU A 567 9.49 -35.45 27.30
N ASN A 568 10.59 -35.50 26.55
CA ASN A 568 11.38 -36.73 26.34
C ASN A 568 12.57 -36.82 27.32
N ALA A 569 12.47 -37.73 28.30
CA ALA A 569 13.51 -37.95 29.31
C ALA A 569 14.87 -38.37 28.72
N SER A 570 14.88 -39.17 27.64
CA SER A 570 16.12 -39.60 26.97
C SER A 570 16.84 -38.42 26.29
N PHE A 571 16.09 -37.50 25.68
CA PHE A 571 16.65 -36.26 25.14
C PHE A 571 17.26 -35.40 26.24
N ALA A 572 16.50 -35.10 27.29
CA ALA A 572 16.99 -34.30 28.42
C ALA A 572 18.25 -34.89 29.09
N THR A 573 18.37 -36.22 29.11
CA THR A 573 19.55 -36.95 29.59
C THR A 573 20.73 -36.82 28.63
N ALA A 574 20.50 -37.00 27.33
CA ALA A 574 21.55 -36.94 26.31
C ALA A 574 22.11 -35.51 26.14
N VAL A 575 21.27 -34.47 26.29
CA VAL A 575 21.71 -33.06 26.34
C VAL A 575 22.66 -32.82 27.52
N ARG A 576 22.28 -33.25 28.73
CA ARG A 576 23.14 -33.14 29.92
C ARG A 576 24.44 -33.95 29.80
N ALA A 577 24.38 -35.15 29.23
CA ALA A 577 25.55 -36.00 28.99
C ALA A 577 26.53 -35.38 27.96
N ALA A 578 26.06 -34.53 27.06
CA ALA A 578 26.88 -33.74 26.14
C ALA A 578 27.48 -32.46 26.77
N GLY A 579 27.29 -32.23 28.08
CA GLY A 579 27.75 -31.02 28.78
C GLY A 579 26.91 -29.78 28.50
N LEU A 580 25.71 -29.94 27.93
CA LEU A 580 24.80 -28.85 27.59
C LEU A 580 23.69 -28.69 28.64
N ILE A 581 23.24 -27.46 28.86
CA ILE A 581 22.10 -27.17 29.74
C ILE A 581 20.78 -27.47 29.00
N PHE A 582 19.87 -28.22 29.61
CA PHE A 582 18.52 -28.46 29.08
C PHE A 582 17.53 -27.49 29.73
N LEU A 583 16.89 -26.61 28.96
CA LEU A 583 15.91 -25.64 29.46
C LEU A 583 14.52 -26.30 29.64
N GLY A 584 14.45 -27.17 30.63
CA GLY A 584 13.25 -27.91 31.03
C GLY A 584 13.54 -28.77 32.26
N PRO A 585 12.61 -29.66 32.66
CA PRO A 585 12.71 -30.35 33.93
C PRO A 585 13.90 -31.32 34.06
N SER A 586 14.12 -31.77 35.29
CA SER A 586 15.04 -32.86 35.59
C SER A 586 14.60 -34.15 34.86
N THR A 587 15.55 -35.00 34.50
CA THR A 587 15.24 -36.33 33.91
C THR A 587 14.30 -37.11 34.84
N THR A 588 14.53 -37.03 36.16
CA THR A 588 13.67 -37.66 37.18
C THR A 588 12.22 -37.19 37.07
N ALA A 589 11.97 -35.88 37.03
CA ALA A 589 10.63 -35.34 36.88
C ALA A 589 9.95 -35.79 35.57
N LEU A 590 10.70 -35.83 34.45
CA LEU A 590 10.19 -36.32 33.16
C LEU A 590 9.81 -37.81 33.22
N THR A 591 10.62 -38.65 33.85
CA THR A 591 10.34 -40.09 33.98
C THR A 591 9.19 -40.38 34.95
N SER A 592 9.14 -39.70 36.10
CA SER A 592 8.10 -39.91 37.13
C SER A 592 6.70 -39.43 36.73
N LEU A 593 6.60 -38.52 35.75
CA LEU A 593 5.32 -37.93 35.30
C LEU A 593 4.79 -38.51 33.98
N GLY A 594 5.60 -39.27 33.22
CA GLY A 594 5.26 -39.69 31.86
C GLY A 594 4.13 -40.71 31.70
N ASP A 595 3.80 -41.47 32.74
CA ASP A 595 2.65 -42.40 32.78
C ASP A 595 1.63 -41.95 33.84
N LYS A 596 0.36 -41.86 33.43
CA LYS A 596 -0.77 -41.44 34.26
C LYS A 596 -1.01 -42.39 35.43
N ARG A 597 -0.79 -43.69 35.24
CA ARG A 597 -0.97 -44.69 36.30
C ARG A 597 0.17 -44.60 37.32
N ALA A 598 1.42 -44.52 36.85
CA ALA A 598 2.59 -44.29 37.71
C ALA A 598 2.46 -42.99 38.52
N ALA A 599 2.15 -41.86 37.89
CA ALA A 599 2.02 -40.56 38.56
C ALA A 599 0.95 -40.57 39.67
N LYS A 600 -0.24 -41.14 39.40
CA LYS A 600 -1.32 -41.23 40.39
C LYS A 600 -1.01 -42.21 41.52
N THR A 601 -0.32 -43.30 41.24
CA THR A 601 0.15 -44.26 42.26
C THR A 601 1.21 -43.64 43.16
N TYR A 602 2.15 -42.90 42.57
CA TYR A 602 3.20 -42.16 43.27
C TYR A 602 2.61 -41.07 44.18
N LEU A 603 1.71 -40.24 43.67
CA LEU A 603 1.01 -39.21 44.44
C LEU A 603 0.17 -39.80 45.58
N ARG A 604 -0.57 -40.88 45.35
CA ARG A 604 -1.35 -41.54 46.42
C ARG A 604 -0.47 -42.05 47.56
N THR A 605 0.74 -42.49 47.24
CA THR A 605 1.70 -43.05 48.22
C THR A 605 2.43 -41.95 49.01
N HIS A 606 2.88 -40.89 48.33
CA HIS A 606 3.77 -39.87 48.93
C HIS A 606 3.08 -38.55 49.28
N ALA A 607 1.90 -38.28 48.72
CA ALA A 607 1.12 -37.06 48.96
C ALA A 607 -0.40 -37.36 49.00
N PRO A 608 -0.89 -38.17 49.96
CA PRO A 608 -2.30 -38.59 50.03
C PRO A 608 -3.31 -37.44 50.23
N ALA A 609 -2.83 -36.23 50.54
CA ALA A 609 -3.64 -35.01 50.59
C ALA A 609 -3.98 -34.42 49.21
N VAL A 610 -3.32 -34.87 48.12
CA VAL A 610 -3.63 -34.42 46.75
C VAL A 610 -4.96 -35.06 46.31
N PRO A 611 -6.00 -34.28 45.97
CA PRO A 611 -7.29 -34.85 45.55
C PRO A 611 -7.14 -35.57 44.20
N LEU A 612 -7.34 -36.90 44.18
CA LEU A 612 -7.33 -37.70 42.95
C LEU A 612 -8.76 -37.98 42.47
N ILE A 613 -8.97 -38.03 41.16
CA ILE A 613 -10.25 -38.47 40.58
C ILE A 613 -10.52 -39.92 41.03
N PRO A 614 -11.72 -40.26 41.55
CA PRO A 614 -12.09 -41.64 41.85
C PRO A 614 -11.96 -42.53 40.60
N GLY A 615 -11.29 -43.66 40.72
CA GLY A 615 -10.97 -44.52 39.57
C GLY A 615 -10.42 -45.88 39.99
N PHE A 616 -10.37 -46.80 39.04
CA PHE A 616 -9.87 -48.15 39.27
C PHE A 616 -8.36 -48.13 39.56
N VAL A 617 -7.95 -48.93 40.56
CA VAL A 617 -6.58 -48.95 41.09
C VAL A 617 -5.83 -50.22 40.66
N GLY A 618 -6.54 -51.27 40.26
CA GLY A 618 -5.92 -52.52 39.81
C GLY A 618 -5.27 -52.39 38.44
N THR A 619 -4.40 -53.35 38.13
CA THR A 619 -3.78 -53.49 36.79
C THR A 619 -4.65 -54.31 35.83
N SER A 620 -5.73 -54.95 36.29
CA SER A 620 -6.57 -55.80 35.45
C SER A 620 -7.13 -55.05 34.24
N GLN A 621 -7.00 -55.67 33.07
CA GLN A 621 -7.55 -55.21 31.79
C GLN A 621 -8.76 -56.07 31.36
N THR A 622 -9.29 -56.95 32.22
CA THR A 622 -10.44 -57.79 31.85
C THR A 622 -11.74 -56.98 31.85
N PRO A 623 -12.67 -57.21 30.90
CA PRO A 623 -13.97 -56.54 30.91
C PRO A 623 -14.76 -56.75 32.21
N ALA A 624 -14.72 -57.96 32.78
CA ALA A 624 -15.49 -58.32 33.99
C ALA A 624 -15.03 -57.53 35.24
N ASP A 625 -13.72 -57.43 35.46
CA ASP A 625 -13.18 -56.67 36.59
C ASP A 625 -13.45 -55.16 36.42
N LEU A 626 -13.33 -54.66 35.20
CA LEU A 626 -13.58 -53.25 34.87
C LEU A 626 -15.08 -52.88 34.93
N ILE A 627 -16.01 -53.78 34.59
CA ILE A 627 -17.45 -53.60 34.81
C ILE A 627 -17.76 -53.50 36.31
N THR A 628 -17.14 -54.35 37.13
CA THR A 628 -17.30 -54.33 38.59
C THR A 628 -16.80 -53.00 39.16
N ALA A 629 -15.57 -52.60 38.80
CA ALA A 629 -15.01 -51.32 39.20
C ALA A 629 -15.83 -50.11 38.71
N ALA A 630 -16.33 -50.12 37.47
CA ALA A 630 -17.19 -49.05 36.93
C ALA A 630 -18.50 -48.91 37.70
N THR A 631 -19.04 -50.03 38.20
CA THR A 631 -20.26 -50.06 39.01
C THR A 631 -20.01 -49.48 40.41
N GLU A 632 -18.86 -49.77 41.03
CA GLU A 632 -18.43 -49.19 42.32
C GLU A 632 -18.13 -47.68 42.24
N ILE A 633 -17.45 -47.25 41.16
CA ILE A 633 -17.21 -45.82 40.86
C ILE A 633 -18.53 -45.08 40.53
N GLY A 634 -19.49 -45.83 39.99
CA GLY A 634 -20.78 -45.36 39.48
C GLY A 634 -20.66 -44.67 38.12
N PHE A 635 -21.62 -44.92 37.25
CA PHE A 635 -21.70 -44.29 35.93
C PHE A 635 -22.12 -42.79 36.01
N PRO A 636 -21.84 -41.97 34.98
CA PRO A 636 -20.93 -42.25 33.88
C PRO A 636 -19.46 -42.33 34.32
N VAL A 637 -18.69 -43.14 33.61
CA VAL A 637 -17.24 -43.33 33.77
C VAL A 637 -16.52 -42.96 32.48
N ILE A 638 -15.21 -42.74 32.56
CA ILE A 638 -14.35 -42.46 31.40
C ILE A 638 -13.20 -43.47 31.35
N LEU A 639 -13.07 -44.13 30.20
CA LEU A 639 -11.90 -44.90 29.82
C LEU A 639 -10.86 -43.96 29.21
N LYS A 640 -9.59 -44.20 29.50
CA LYS A 640 -8.42 -43.47 28.98
C LYS A 640 -7.27 -44.45 28.74
N ALA A 641 -6.44 -44.24 27.73
CA ALA A 641 -5.16 -44.95 27.63
C ALA A 641 -4.23 -44.57 28.81
N SER A 642 -3.43 -45.51 29.30
CA SER A 642 -2.46 -45.24 30.39
C SER A 642 -1.28 -44.39 29.90
N ALA A 643 -0.75 -44.75 28.73
CA ALA A 643 0.24 -43.98 28.00
C ALA A 643 -0.42 -43.02 27.01
N GLY A 644 0.18 -41.82 26.84
CA GLY A 644 -0.20 -40.87 25.80
C GLY A 644 -1.01 -39.64 26.26
N GLY A 645 -0.93 -38.58 25.45
CA GLY A 645 -1.59 -37.29 25.65
C GLY A 645 -2.61 -36.96 24.54
N GLY A 646 -3.28 -35.81 24.67
CA GLY A 646 -4.17 -35.27 23.63
C GLY A 646 -5.52 -36.00 23.46
N GLY A 647 -5.92 -36.82 24.44
CA GLY A 647 -7.27 -37.39 24.50
C GLY A 647 -7.62 -38.50 23.49
N LYS A 648 -6.62 -39.01 22.76
CA LYS A 648 -6.77 -40.24 21.95
C LYS A 648 -7.08 -41.43 22.86
N GLY A 649 -7.90 -42.37 22.38
CA GLY A 649 -8.36 -43.54 23.12
C GLY A 649 -9.32 -43.23 24.29
N MET A 650 -9.75 -41.98 24.51
CA MET A 650 -10.71 -41.68 25.57
C MET A 650 -12.15 -41.95 25.16
N ARG A 651 -12.95 -42.55 26.06
CA ARG A 651 -14.38 -42.86 25.85
C ARG A 651 -15.19 -42.63 27.12
N ILE A 652 -16.31 -41.91 27.00
CA ILE A 652 -17.28 -41.76 28.09
C ILE A 652 -18.29 -42.89 27.97
N VAL A 653 -18.45 -43.66 29.05
CA VAL A 653 -19.37 -44.79 29.11
C VAL A 653 -20.46 -44.45 30.12
N HIS A 654 -21.71 -44.44 29.64
CA HIS A 654 -22.89 -44.03 30.41
C HIS A 654 -23.65 -45.19 31.06
N GLU A 655 -23.48 -46.41 30.54
CA GLU A 655 -24.22 -47.61 30.94
C GLU A 655 -23.30 -48.85 30.91
N PRO A 656 -23.47 -49.85 31.81
CA PRO A 656 -22.58 -51.02 31.88
C PRO A 656 -22.48 -51.82 30.56
N SER A 657 -23.59 -51.93 29.83
CA SER A 657 -23.72 -52.67 28.57
C SER A 657 -22.82 -52.16 27.42
N ARG A 658 -22.23 -50.97 27.57
CA ARG A 658 -21.34 -50.36 26.58
C ARG A 658 -19.86 -50.48 26.93
N LEU A 659 -19.53 -50.88 28.16
CA LEU A 659 -18.16 -50.79 28.66
C LEU A 659 -17.20 -51.74 27.90
N GLU A 660 -17.64 -52.97 27.64
CA GLU A 660 -16.85 -53.99 26.92
C GLU A 660 -16.48 -53.53 25.50
N GLY A 661 -17.48 -53.15 24.70
CA GLY A 661 -17.24 -52.69 23.32
C GLY A 661 -16.48 -51.36 23.21
N GLU A 662 -16.60 -50.44 24.17
CA GLU A 662 -15.76 -49.22 24.17
C GLU A 662 -14.35 -49.47 24.74
N LEU A 663 -14.16 -50.47 25.61
CA LEU A 663 -12.85 -50.91 26.09
C LEU A 663 -12.03 -51.52 24.94
N GLU A 664 -12.56 -52.50 24.21
CA GLU A 664 -11.87 -53.09 23.05
C GLU A 664 -11.42 -52.03 22.03
N ARG A 665 -12.28 -51.04 21.78
CA ARG A 665 -12.00 -49.92 20.88
C ARG A 665 -10.93 -48.98 21.44
N ALA A 666 -10.96 -48.68 22.74
CA ALA A 666 -9.95 -47.86 23.40
C ALA A 666 -8.58 -48.57 23.41
N GLN A 667 -8.55 -49.87 23.71
CA GLN A 667 -7.35 -50.71 23.69
C GLN A 667 -6.76 -50.79 22.27
N SER A 668 -7.57 -51.05 21.26
CA SER A 668 -7.12 -51.12 19.86
C SER A 668 -6.66 -49.76 19.29
N GLU A 669 -7.19 -48.65 19.80
CA GLU A 669 -6.72 -47.29 19.47
C GLU A 669 -5.40 -46.98 20.19
N ALA A 670 -5.28 -47.33 21.47
CA ALA A 670 -4.07 -47.14 22.28
C ALA A 670 -2.90 -47.95 21.74
N GLU A 671 -3.11 -49.22 21.38
CA GLU A 671 -2.06 -50.09 20.83
C GLU A 671 -1.53 -49.57 19.50
N ARG A 672 -2.41 -49.09 18.61
CA ARG A 672 -2.03 -48.45 17.35
C ARG A 672 -1.34 -47.10 17.51
N ALA A 673 -1.67 -46.34 18.56
CA ALA A 673 -1.15 -44.99 18.76
C ALA A 673 0.13 -44.93 19.60
N PHE A 674 0.30 -45.87 20.54
CA PHE A 674 1.32 -45.80 21.60
C PHE A 674 2.04 -47.14 21.85
N GLY A 675 1.69 -48.22 21.15
CA GLY A 675 2.31 -49.55 21.33
C GLY A 675 1.96 -50.24 22.66
N GLN A 676 0.97 -49.72 23.39
CA GLN A 676 0.47 -50.27 24.65
C GLN A 676 -1.06 -50.25 24.64
N ASN A 677 -1.71 -51.32 25.05
CA ASN A 677 -3.17 -51.41 25.13
C ASN A 677 -3.73 -51.13 26.55
N ASP A 678 -2.87 -50.85 27.52
CA ASP A 678 -3.27 -50.56 28.90
C ASP A 678 -4.20 -49.35 29.01
N CYS A 679 -5.38 -49.57 29.60
CA CYS A 679 -6.36 -48.54 29.90
C CYS A 679 -6.47 -48.24 31.41
N ILE A 680 -7.00 -47.05 31.71
CA ILE A 680 -7.36 -46.54 33.03
C ILE A 680 -8.86 -46.21 33.01
N LEU A 681 -9.56 -46.53 34.10
CA LEU A 681 -10.98 -46.27 34.29
C LEU A 681 -11.17 -45.25 35.43
N GLU A 682 -11.83 -44.13 35.15
CA GLU A 682 -12.06 -43.02 36.10
C GLU A 682 -13.52 -42.56 36.12
N LYS A 683 -13.93 -41.87 37.19
CA LYS A 683 -15.21 -41.18 37.24
C LYS A 683 -15.25 -40.06 36.20
N PHE A 684 -16.32 -40.01 35.40
CA PHE A 684 -16.54 -38.89 34.50
C PHE A 684 -17.21 -37.72 35.24
N ILE A 685 -16.60 -36.54 35.20
CA ILE A 685 -17.14 -35.30 35.78
C ILE A 685 -17.79 -34.50 34.65
N ALA A 686 -19.12 -34.51 34.59
CA ALA A 686 -19.87 -33.90 33.49
C ALA A 686 -19.83 -32.35 33.50
N ALA A 687 -19.89 -31.74 34.68
CA ALA A 687 -19.83 -30.29 34.86
C ALA A 687 -18.38 -29.79 35.09
N ALA A 688 -17.42 -30.37 34.38
CA ALA A 688 -16.00 -30.08 34.54
C ALA A 688 -15.59 -28.73 33.93
N LYS A 689 -14.73 -28.01 34.64
CA LYS A 689 -13.77 -27.07 34.08
C LYS A 689 -12.38 -27.70 34.06
N HIS A 690 -11.64 -27.46 32.99
CA HIS A 690 -10.21 -27.77 32.91
C HIS A 690 -9.45 -26.53 33.40
N ILE A 691 -8.90 -26.62 34.62
CA ILE A 691 -8.13 -25.55 35.24
C ILE A 691 -6.70 -26.03 35.43
N GLU A 692 -5.73 -25.18 35.12
CA GLU A 692 -4.33 -25.54 35.25
C GLU A 692 -3.53 -24.46 35.99
N ILE A 693 -2.55 -24.87 36.78
CA ILE A 693 -1.69 -23.97 37.56
C ILE A 693 -0.30 -23.92 36.92
N GLN A 694 0.17 -22.71 36.58
CA GLN A 694 1.55 -22.52 36.15
C GLN A 694 2.47 -22.68 37.35
N ILE A 695 3.53 -23.48 37.22
CA ILE A 695 4.62 -23.53 38.19
C ILE A 695 5.95 -23.20 37.52
N VAL A 696 6.89 -22.63 38.29
CA VAL A 696 8.31 -22.55 37.94
C VAL A 696 9.11 -23.04 39.14
N GLY A 697 10.07 -23.94 38.91
CA GLY A 697 10.99 -24.45 39.92
C GLY A 697 12.45 -24.13 39.62
N ASP A 698 13.28 -23.99 40.66
CA ASP A 698 14.74 -23.93 40.56
C ASP A 698 15.42 -25.23 41.00
N GLU A 699 16.70 -25.39 40.63
CA GLU A 699 17.52 -26.56 41.02
C GLU A 699 17.81 -26.62 42.53
N HIS A 700 17.43 -25.59 43.29
CA HIS A 700 17.60 -25.50 44.75
C HIS A 700 16.35 -25.95 45.52
N GLY A 701 15.31 -26.40 44.80
CA GLY A 701 14.08 -26.94 45.36
C GLY A 701 12.98 -25.91 45.64
N THR A 702 13.15 -24.65 45.23
CA THR A 702 12.10 -23.63 45.37
C THR A 702 11.09 -23.77 44.23
N ILE A 703 9.79 -23.92 44.54
CA ILE A 703 8.71 -23.97 43.56
C ILE A 703 7.73 -22.81 43.79
N ILE A 704 7.36 -22.10 42.73
CA ILE A 704 6.44 -20.96 42.79
C ILE A 704 5.31 -21.13 41.78
N ALA A 705 4.06 -20.95 42.22
CA ALA A 705 2.87 -21.01 41.39
C ALA A 705 2.46 -19.63 40.84
N PHE A 706 2.45 -19.48 39.52
CA PHE A 706 2.11 -18.24 38.80
C PHE A 706 0.62 -18.21 38.39
N GLY A 707 -0.27 -18.46 39.35
CA GLY A 707 -1.72 -18.42 39.15
C GLY A 707 -2.30 -19.52 38.24
N GLU A 708 -3.60 -19.45 38.00
CA GLU A 708 -4.33 -20.43 37.19
C GLU A 708 -4.61 -19.98 35.74
N ARG A 709 -4.99 -20.93 34.89
CA ARG A 709 -5.65 -20.71 33.58
C ARG A 709 -6.89 -21.62 33.46
N ASP A 710 -7.96 -21.11 32.88
CA ASP A 710 -9.15 -21.87 32.48
C ASP A 710 -9.05 -22.23 31.00
N CYS A 711 -8.85 -23.50 30.71
CA CYS A 711 -8.68 -24.05 29.35
C CYS A 711 -9.91 -24.86 28.92
N SER A 712 -11.08 -24.63 29.53
CA SER A 712 -12.25 -25.51 29.34
C SER A 712 -12.88 -25.41 27.95
N VAL A 713 -12.60 -24.35 27.17
CA VAL A 713 -13.08 -24.25 25.79
C VAL A 713 -12.19 -25.09 24.88
N GLN A 714 -12.53 -26.37 24.77
CA GLN A 714 -11.80 -27.37 23.98
C GLN A 714 -12.69 -28.10 22.98
N ARG A 715 -12.12 -28.50 21.83
CA ARG A 715 -12.78 -29.31 20.79
C ARG A 715 -12.01 -30.61 20.61
N ARG A 716 -12.64 -31.76 20.92
CA ARG A 716 -11.97 -33.09 20.89
C ARG A 716 -10.63 -33.08 21.64
N HIS A 717 -10.61 -32.49 22.83
CA HIS A 717 -9.43 -32.35 23.70
C HIS A 717 -8.32 -31.43 23.19
N GLN A 718 -8.50 -30.76 22.05
CA GLN A 718 -7.68 -29.62 21.63
C GLN A 718 -8.19 -28.34 22.31
N LYS A 719 -7.36 -27.68 23.13
CA LYS A 719 -7.66 -26.36 23.73
C LYS A 719 -7.79 -25.29 22.63
N VAL A 720 -8.79 -24.40 22.73
CA VAL A 720 -9.19 -23.44 21.65
C VAL A 720 -9.17 -22.00 22.14
N VAL A 721 -9.74 -21.76 23.32
CA VAL A 721 -9.80 -20.46 24.01
C VAL A 721 -9.43 -20.70 25.46
N GLU A 722 -8.47 -19.92 25.94
CA GLU A 722 -7.93 -20.00 27.28
C GLU A 722 -8.07 -18.64 27.95
N GLU A 723 -8.35 -18.61 29.26
CA GLU A 723 -8.44 -17.35 29.98
C GLU A 723 -7.92 -17.42 31.43
N THR A 724 -7.54 -16.27 31.97
CA THR A 724 -7.12 -16.12 33.37
C THR A 724 -7.42 -14.73 33.90
N PRO A 725 -7.85 -14.58 35.17
CA PRO A 725 -8.17 -15.64 36.14
C PRO A 725 -9.48 -16.39 35.83
N CYS A 726 -9.69 -17.57 36.42
CA CYS A 726 -10.94 -18.31 36.28
C CYS A 726 -12.05 -17.69 37.15
N GLY A 727 -13.13 -17.22 36.51
CA GLY A 727 -14.26 -16.55 37.18
C GLY A 727 -15.15 -17.43 38.06
N VAL A 728 -14.88 -18.75 38.16
CA VAL A 728 -15.61 -19.67 39.06
C VAL A 728 -14.84 -19.98 40.35
N LEU A 729 -13.51 -19.79 40.37
CA LEU A 729 -12.69 -20.10 41.52
C LEU A 729 -12.75 -19.00 42.58
N THR A 730 -13.08 -19.38 43.80
CA THR A 730 -12.92 -18.52 44.98
C THR A 730 -11.44 -18.38 45.33
N ASP A 731 -11.04 -17.30 45.99
CA ASP A 731 -9.64 -17.07 46.38
C ASP A 731 -9.12 -18.12 47.37
N GLY A 732 -9.99 -18.80 48.12
CA GLY A 732 -9.62 -19.94 48.96
C GLY A 732 -9.23 -21.14 48.10
N MET A 733 -10.11 -21.54 47.17
CA MET A 733 -9.88 -22.66 46.25
C MET A 733 -8.68 -22.41 45.32
N ARG A 734 -8.50 -21.18 44.83
CA ARG A 734 -7.34 -20.78 44.03
C ARG A 734 -6.03 -20.99 44.79
N ARG A 735 -5.97 -20.55 46.06
CA ARG A 735 -4.81 -20.78 46.93
C ARG A 735 -4.58 -22.27 47.18
N GLU A 736 -5.61 -23.02 47.55
CA GLU A 736 -5.53 -24.47 47.79
C GLU A 736 -5.00 -25.23 46.56
N MET A 737 -5.44 -24.86 45.34
CA MET A 737 -4.92 -25.42 44.09
C MET A 737 -3.47 -25.03 43.81
N CYS A 738 -3.08 -23.78 44.09
CA CYS A 738 -1.69 -23.32 43.97
C CYS A 738 -0.77 -24.05 44.95
N ASP A 739 -1.16 -24.14 46.24
CA ASP A 739 -0.42 -24.84 47.29
C ASP A 739 -0.29 -26.33 46.97
N THR A 740 -1.32 -26.93 46.37
CA THR A 740 -1.30 -28.31 45.88
C THR A 740 -0.32 -28.48 44.71
N ALA A 741 -0.30 -27.54 43.76
CA ALA A 741 0.62 -27.56 42.63
C ALA A 741 2.08 -27.37 43.05
N VAL A 742 2.35 -26.46 44.00
CA VAL A 742 3.67 -26.27 44.63
C VAL A 742 4.13 -27.57 45.28
N ARG A 743 3.30 -28.18 46.14
CA ARG A 743 3.62 -29.44 46.82
C ARG A 743 3.91 -30.60 45.86
N ILE A 744 3.18 -30.68 44.75
CA ILE A 744 3.45 -31.67 43.69
C ILE A 744 4.82 -31.41 43.06
N GLY A 745 5.16 -30.15 42.77
CA GLY A 745 6.45 -29.76 42.23
C GLY A 745 7.63 -30.01 43.19
N GLU A 746 7.45 -29.75 44.48
CA GLU A 746 8.46 -29.99 45.52
C GLU A 746 8.76 -31.49 45.64
N LEU A 747 7.71 -32.31 45.69
CA LEU A 747 7.80 -33.77 45.82
C LEU A 747 8.61 -34.45 44.68
N ILE A 748 8.55 -33.89 43.47
CA ILE A 748 9.25 -34.43 42.29
C ILE A 748 10.54 -33.66 41.95
N GLN A 749 10.96 -32.72 42.80
CA GLN A 749 12.11 -31.83 42.58
C GLN A 749 12.07 -31.17 41.19
N TYR A 750 10.94 -30.52 40.92
CA TYR A 750 10.67 -29.93 39.61
C TYR A 750 11.55 -28.71 39.34
N ALA A 751 12.06 -28.58 38.12
CA ALA A 751 12.89 -27.46 37.69
C ALA A 751 12.40 -26.92 36.34
N GLY A 752 12.63 -25.64 36.07
CA GLY A 752 12.08 -24.96 34.90
C GLY A 752 10.59 -24.67 35.01
N ALA A 753 9.95 -24.34 33.89
CA ALA A 753 8.52 -24.03 33.83
C ALA A 753 7.69 -25.27 33.51
N GLY A 754 6.61 -25.47 34.27
CA GLY A 754 5.70 -26.61 34.17
C GLY A 754 4.25 -26.22 34.42
N THR A 755 3.33 -27.16 34.26
CA THR A 755 1.91 -26.89 34.53
C THR A 755 1.22 -28.11 35.13
N VAL A 756 0.55 -27.90 36.26
CA VAL A 756 -0.26 -28.93 36.94
C VAL A 756 -1.71 -28.76 36.51
N GLU A 757 -2.25 -29.74 35.79
CA GLU A 757 -3.63 -29.71 35.30
C GLU A 757 -4.59 -30.35 36.31
N PHE A 758 -5.76 -29.73 36.47
CA PHE A 758 -6.83 -30.14 37.37
C PHE A 758 -8.19 -30.14 36.66
N VAL A 759 -9.07 -31.04 37.10
CA VAL A 759 -10.50 -31.01 36.78
C VAL A 759 -11.26 -30.42 37.95
N VAL A 760 -11.97 -29.32 37.71
CA VAL A 760 -12.83 -28.65 38.70
C VAL A 760 -14.29 -28.98 38.40
N ASP A 761 -14.97 -29.64 39.33
CA ASP A 761 -16.41 -29.85 39.26
C ASP A 761 -17.14 -28.57 39.71
N VAL A 762 -17.81 -27.92 38.76
CA VAL A 762 -18.56 -26.67 39.00
C VAL A 762 -19.76 -26.89 39.94
N GLN A 763 -20.33 -28.10 39.99
CA GLN A 763 -21.48 -28.42 40.85
C GLN A 763 -21.06 -28.65 42.30
N THR A 764 -20.08 -29.54 42.54
CA THR A 764 -19.62 -29.86 43.90
C THR A 764 -18.56 -28.90 44.45
N ARG A 765 -18.01 -28.01 43.60
CA ARG A 765 -16.88 -27.10 43.90
C ARG A 765 -15.62 -27.82 44.42
N ARG A 766 -15.40 -29.05 43.95
CA ARG A 766 -14.18 -29.84 44.23
C ARG A 766 -13.26 -29.82 43.02
N PHE A 767 -11.96 -29.81 43.27
CA PHE A 767 -10.95 -30.01 42.24
C PHE A 767 -10.27 -31.37 42.42
N TYR A 768 -9.74 -31.91 41.32
CA TYR A 768 -9.04 -33.18 41.29
C TYR A 768 -7.85 -33.09 40.33
N PHE A 769 -6.70 -33.63 40.72
CA PHE A 769 -5.50 -33.71 39.90
C PHE A 769 -5.73 -34.56 38.64
N LEU A 770 -5.31 -34.04 37.50
CA LEU A 770 -5.38 -34.70 36.20
C LEU A 770 -4.01 -35.28 35.80
N GLU A 771 -3.05 -34.40 35.50
CA GLU A 771 -1.68 -34.71 35.09
C GLU A 771 -0.74 -33.49 35.30
N VAL A 772 0.57 -33.68 35.15
CA VAL A 772 1.55 -32.57 35.09
C VAL A 772 2.17 -32.56 33.69
N ASN A 773 2.04 -31.44 32.98
CA ASN A 773 2.74 -31.22 31.71
C ASN A 773 4.15 -30.73 32.03
N ALA A 774 5.16 -31.47 31.57
CA ALA A 774 6.55 -31.31 32.00
C ALA A 774 7.32 -30.30 31.13
N ARG A 775 6.67 -29.18 30.80
CA ARG A 775 7.14 -28.17 29.84
C ARG A 775 6.39 -26.85 30.00
N LEU A 776 6.87 -25.81 29.32
CA LEU A 776 6.11 -24.60 29.06
C LEU A 776 4.82 -24.95 28.28
N GLN A 777 3.67 -24.43 28.71
CA GLN A 777 2.41 -24.59 27.96
C GLN A 777 2.32 -23.60 26.78
N VAL A 778 1.45 -23.90 25.83
CA VAL A 778 1.24 -23.05 24.64
C VAL A 778 0.64 -21.70 25.05
N GLU A 779 -0.32 -21.79 25.97
CA GLU A 779 -1.14 -20.77 26.61
C GLU A 779 -0.45 -20.06 27.79
N HIS A 780 0.87 -20.21 27.95
CA HIS A 780 1.63 -19.43 28.92
C HIS A 780 1.48 -17.90 28.79
N PRO A 781 1.29 -17.27 27.59
CA PRO A 781 1.25 -15.82 27.47
C PRO A 781 0.17 -15.16 28.33
N ILE A 782 -1.02 -15.77 28.49
CA ILE A 782 -2.07 -15.18 29.32
C ILE A 782 -1.69 -15.13 30.80
N THR A 783 -0.87 -16.07 31.29
CA THR A 783 -0.26 -15.97 32.62
C THR A 783 0.73 -14.80 32.69
N GLU A 784 1.56 -14.60 31.66
CA GLU A 784 2.48 -13.46 31.59
C GLU A 784 1.71 -12.12 31.63
N GLU A 785 0.61 -12.01 30.88
CA GLU A 785 -0.25 -10.83 30.81
C GLU A 785 -0.81 -10.40 32.18
N VAL A 786 -1.24 -11.34 33.03
CA VAL A 786 -1.86 -11.01 34.33
C VAL A 786 -0.88 -11.04 35.51
N MET A 787 0.17 -11.86 35.46
CA MET A 787 1.16 -11.95 36.54
C MET A 787 2.32 -10.98 36.36
N GLY A 788 2.61 -10.53 35.14
CA GLY A 788 3.67 -9.56 34.86
C GLY A 788 5.08 -10.15 34.80
N TRP A 789 5.24 -11.44 34.49
CA TRP A 789 6.55 -12.13 34.39
C TRP A 789 6.76 -12.75 33.01
N ASP A 790 7.96 -12.65 32.45
CA ASP A 790 8.38 -13.38 31.26
C ASP A 790 8.84 -14.79 31.66
N LEU A 791 7.99 -15.79 31.44
CA LEU A 791 8.20 -17.18 31.87
C LEU A 791 9.38 -17.83 31.11
N VAL A 792 9.62 -17.44 29.87
CA VAL A 792 10.82 -17.88 29.12
C VAL A 792 12.09 -17.30 29.73
N ALA A 793 12.07 -16.05 30.19
CA ALA A 793 13.21 -15.47 30.90
C ALA A 793 13.46 -16.18 32.24
N LEU A 794 12.40 -16.54 32.98
CA LEU A 794 12.50 -17.36 34.18
C LEU A 794 13.08 -18.75 33.91
N GLN A 795 12.70 -19.42 32.81
CA GLN A 795 13.31 -20.70 32.40
C GLN A 795 14.82 -20.56 32.15
N VAL A 796 15.25 -19.50 31.46
CA VAL A 796 16.69 -19.21 31.23
C VAL A 796 17.41 -18.95 32.56
N TYR A 797 16.80 -18.17 33.46
CA TYR A 797 17.36 -17.82 34.76
C TYR A 797 17.60 -19.06 35.65
N VAL A 798 16.59 -19.91 35.84
CA VAL A 798 16.72 -21.11 36.70
C VAL A 798 17.62 -22.18 36.07
N ALA A 799 17.59 -22.35 34.75
CA ALA A 799 18.47 -23.29 34.04
C ALA A 799 19.95 -22.85 34.04
N ALA A 800 20.22 -21.55 34.28
CA ALA A 800 21.55 -21.02 34.54
C ALA A 800 21.93 -21.05 36.05
N GLY A 801 21.20 -21.80 36.87
CA GLY A 801 21.48 -21.99 38.31
C GLY A 801 20.92 -20.91 39.23
N GLY A 802 20.13 -19.96 38.72
CA GLY A 802 19.54 -18.87 39.50
C GLY A 802 18.48 -19.34 40.51
N GLN A 803 18.52 -18.78 41.71
CA GLN A 803 17.53 -19.07 42.77
C GLN A 803 16.33 -18.13 42.66
N LEU A 804 15.10 -18.66 42.68
CA LEU A 804 13.88 -17.88 42.53
C LEU A 804 13.67 -16.87 43.68
N LYS A 805 14.05 -17.25 44.91
CA LYS A 805 13.97 -16.38 46.10
C LYS A 805 14.83 -15.11 46.03
N ASP A 806 15.82 -15.08 45.14
CA ASP A 806 16.73 -13.94 44.96
C ASP A 806 16.13 -12.87 44.02
N LEU A 807 15.02 -13.18 43.33
CA LEU A 807 14.35 -12.27 42.40
C LEU A 807 13.44 -11.26 43.13
N PRO A 808 13.48 -9.96 42.78
CA PRO A 808 12.65 -8.94 43.41
C PRO A 808 11.16 -9.20 43.15
N GLY A 809 10.36 -9.19 44.22
CA GLY A 809 8.92 -9.49 44.19
C GLY A 809 8.52 -10.90 44.62
N LEU A 810 9.49 -11.80 44.83
CA LEU A 810 9.31 -13.18 45.30
C LEU A 810 9.75 -13.35 46.77
N GLU A 811 9.27 -12.45 47.64
CA GLU A 811 9.57 -12.45 49.08
C GLU A 811 9.00 -13.69 49.77
N GLY A 812 9.80 -14.36 50.61
CA GLY A 812 9.36 -15.53 51.37
C GLY A 812 9.04 -16.78 50.52
N GLY A 813 9.45 -16.80 49.24
CA GLY A 813 9.17 -17.91 48.32
C GLY A 813 7.80 -17.85 47.64
N GLY A 814 7.09 -16.71 47.70
CA GLY A 814 5.78 -16.54 47.08
C GLY A 814 5.62 -15.22 46.32
N LEU A 815 4.65 -15.17 45.40
CA LEU A 815 4.29 -13.96 44.66
C LEU A 815 3.57 -12.96 45.58
N LYS A 816 4.16 -11.78 45.75
CA LYS A 816 3.64 -10.71 46.62
C LYS A 816 2.46 -9.93 46.02
N ALA A 817 2.31 -9.93 44.69
CA ALA A 817 1.26 -9.21 43.98
C ALA A 817 0.19 -10.18 43.43
N PRO A 818 -1.12 -9.89 43.59
CA PRO A 818 -2.17 -10.65 42.92
C PRO A 818 -2.17 -10.42 41.41
N ALA A 819 -2.76 -11.35 40.66
CA ALA A 819 -3.02 -11.22 39.23
C ALA A 819 -3.76 -9.90 38.92
N GLN A 820 -3.30 -9.15 37.93
CA GLN A 820 -3.87 -7.86 37.55
C GLN A 820 -4.67 -7.96 36.25
N GLY A 821 -5.94 -7.57 36.30
CA GLY A 821 -6.84 -7.62 35.15
C GLY A 821 -7.21 -9.03 34.73
N HIS A 822 -7.49 -9.22 33.45
CA HIS A 822 -7.94 -10.47 32.85
C HIS A 822 -7.34 -10.62 31.46
N ALA A 823 -6.85 -11.81 31.11
CA ALA A 823 -6.29 -12.13 29.81
C ALA A 823 -7.01 -13.31 29.16
N ILE A 824 -7.17 -13.24 27.84
CA ILE A 824 -7.77 -14.29 26.99
C ILE A 824 -6.80 -14.58 25.84
N GLU A 825 -6.60 -15.87 25.54
CA GLU A 825 -5.93 -16.37 24.34
C GLU A 825 -6.95 -17.03 23.40
N CYS A 826 -6.71 -16.94 22.11
CA CYS A 826 -7.45 -17.68 21.08
C CYS A 826 -6.44 -18.30 20.11
N ARG A 827 -6.50 -19.63 19.94
CA ARG A 827 -5.66 -20.36 18.98
C ARG A 827 -6.25 -20.29 17.58
N LEU A 828 -5.55 -19.62 16.68
CA LEU A 828 -5.94 -19.49 15.28
C LEU A 828 -5.33 -20.65 14.48
N TRP A 829 -6.18 -21.52 13.97
CA TRP A 829 -5.83 -22.63 13.08
C TRP A 829 -6.15 -22.30 11.63
N ALA A 830 -5.36 -22.86 10.72
CA ALA A 830 -5.65 -22.94 9.31
C ALA A 830 -5.45 -24.37 8.76
N GLU A 831 -6.08 -24.65 7.62
CA GLU A 831 -5.88 -25.90 6.88
C GLU A 831 -4.51 -25.86 6.16
N VAL A 832 -3.45 -26.20 6.90
CA VAL A 832 -2.03 -26.19 6.47
C VAL A 832 -1.55 -27.63 6.19
N SER A 833 -0.39 -27.78 5.54
CA SER A 833 0.26 -29.08 5.26
C SER A 833 0.26 -30.05 6.46
N ILE A 834 -0.04 -31.32 6.18
CA ILE A 834 -0.09 -32.44 7.14
C ILE A 834 1.22 -32.65 7.92
N ASN A 835 2.33 -32.06 7.46
CA ASN A 835 3.65 -32.20 8.03
C ASN A 835 3.85 -31.40 9.34
N PHE A 836 2.97 -30.45 9.64
CA PHE A 836 3.11 -29.51 10.76
C PHE A 836 1.79 -29.26 11.49
N ASP A 837 1.86 -28.65 12.68
CA ASP A 837 0.67 -28.15 13.36
C ASP A 837 -0.05 -27.09 12.51
N SER A 838 -1.37 -27.24 12.40
CA SER A 838 -2.33 -26.31 11.83
C SER A 838 -2.37 -24.91 12.49
N MET A 839 -1.78 -24.73 13.68
CA MET A 839 -1.82 -23.47 14.42
C MET A 839 -0.90 -22.42 13.79
N ILE A 840 -1.51 -21.35 13.26
CA ILE A 840 -0.80 -20.28 12.56
C ILE A 840 -0.52 -19.06 13.45
N ALA A 841 -1.33 -18.82 14.49
CA ALA A 841 -1.13 -17.72 15.43
C ALA A 841 -1.83 -17.97 16.77
N LYS A 842 -1.36 -17.28 17.81
CA LYS A 842 -2.06 -17.08 19.09
C LYS A 842 -2.39 -15.61 19.21
N ILE A 843 -3.66 -15.28 19.42
CA ILE A 843 -4.08 -13.90 19.66
C ILE A 843 -4.35 -13.78 21.15
N VAL A 844 -3.63 -12.88 21.82
CA VAL A 844 -3.62 -12.71 23.27
C VAL A 844 -4.07 -11.30 23.61
N ILE A 845 -5.05 -11.17 24.51
CA ILE A 845 -5.65 -9.89 24.87
C ILE A 845 -5.81 -9.77 26.38
N TRP A 846 -5.11 -8.80 26.96
CA TRP A 846 -5.36 -8.30 28.31
C TRP A 846 -6.33 -7.11 28.34
N ALA A 847 -7.16 -7.06 29.37
CA ALA A 847 -7.94 -5.88 29.76
C ALA A 847 -8.17 -5.86 31.30
N PRO A 848 -8.60 -4.72 31.89
CA PRO A 848 -8.85 -4.64 33.33
C PRO A 848 -9.97 -5.56 33.85
N THR A 849 -10.89 -6.02 32.99
CA THR A 849 -11.98 -6.93 33.35
C THR A 849 -12.23 -7.96 32.25
N ARG A 850 -12.77 -9.13 32.62
CA ARG A 850 -13.15 -10.20 31.67
C ARG A 850 -14.06 -9.70 30.55
N ALA A 851 -15.06 -8.87 30.87
CA ALA A 851 -16.00 -8.34 29.88
C ALA A 851 -15.27 -7.50 28.80
N LEU A 852 -14.38 -6.59 29.23
CA LEU A 852 -13.56 -5.80 28.31
C LEU A 852 -12.57 -6.66 27.53
N ALA A 853 -12.03 -7.73 28.11
CA ALA A 853 -11.16 -8.68 27.41
C ALA A 853 -11.92 -9.41 26.29
N ILE A 854 -13.16 -9.87 26.56
CA ILE A 854 -14.04 -10.51 25.56
C ILE A 854 -14.39 -9.54 24.43
N GLU A 855 -14.79 -8.30 24.74
CA GLU A 855 -15.13 -7.29 23.73
C GLU A 855 -13.92 -6.92 22.86
N LYS A 856 -12.78 -6.67 23.49
CA LYS A 856 -11.52 -6.34 22.82
C LYS A 856 -11.02 -7.52 21.97
N MET A 857 -11.07 -8.76 22.46
CA MET A 857 -10.72 -9.96 21.69
C MET A 857 -11.66 -10.17 20.50
N SER A 858 -12.97 -10.01 20.70
CA SER A 858 -13.96 -10.11 19.61
C SER A 858 -13.70 -9.06 18.53
N GLY A 859 -13.38 -7.82 18.92
CA GLY A 859 -13.01 -6.74 17.99
C GLY A 859 -11.70 -6.98 17.25
N VAL A 860 -10.67 -7.51 17.92
CA VAL A 860 -9.38 -7.84 17.29
C VAL A 860 -9.53 -9.01 16.32
N LEU A 861 -10.24 -10.06 16.70
CA LEU A 861 -10.58 -11.17 15.79
C LEU A 861 -11.40 -10.67 14.60
N ALA A 862 -12.36 -9.78 14.79
CA ALA A 862 -13.12 -9.18 13.70
C ALA A 862 -12.25 -8.39 12.71
N GLN A 863 -11.21 -7.68 13.17
CA GLN A 863 -10.32 -6.88 12.30
C GLN A 863 -9.13 -7.68 11.71
N THR A 864 -8.90 -8.91 12.15
CA THR A 864 -7.74 -9.71 11.71
C THR A 864 -8.01 -10.31 10.32
N ALA A 865 -7.37 -9.81 9.27
CA ALA A 865 -7.59 -10.33 7.92
C ALA A 865 -6.68 -11.55 7.61
N CYS A 866 -7.16 -12.76 7.87
CA CYS A 866 -6.54 -13.99 7.34
C CYS A 866 -7.24 -14.40 6.04
N VAL A 867 -6.48 -14.47 4.94
CA VAL A 867 -7.02 -14.55 3.57
C VAL A 867 -6.28 -15.62 2.76
N GLY A 868 -7.02 -16.34 1.91
CA GLY A 868 -6.47 -17.41 1.05
C GLY A 868 -6.27 -18.76 1.75
N VAL A 869 -6.43 -18.82 3.07
CA VAL A 869 -6.43 -20.05 3.87
C VAL A 869 -7.67 -20.11 4.74
N LYS A 870 -8.35 -21.26 4.79
CA LYS A 870 -9.53 -21.48 5.62
C LYS A 870 -9.11 -21.56 7.10
N THR A 871 -9.74 -20.74 7.96
CA THR A 871 -9.41 -20.64 9.39
C THR A 871 -10.58 -20.96 10.31
N ASN A 872 -10.31 -21.15 11.61
CA ASN A 872 -11.34 -21.23 12.66
C ASN A 872 -11.78 -19.84 13.21
N GLN A 873 -11.38 -18.74 12.56
CA GLN A 873 -11.52 -17.38 13.10
C GLN A 873 -12.97 -16.96 13.40
N LEU A 874 -13.91 -17.31 12.51
CA LEU A 874 -15.34 -17.09 12.74
C LEU A 874 -15.83 -17.90 13.95
N PHE A 875 -15.43 -19.17 14.06
CA PHE A 875 -15.80 -20.04 15.18
C PHE A 875 -15.31 -19.48 16.53
N LEU A 876 -14.09 -18.92 16.58
CA LEU A 876 -13.56 -18.23 17.77
C LEU A 876 -14.45 -17.04 18.19
N GLN A 877 -14.83 -16.19 17.24
CA GLN A 877 -15.75 -15.06 17.51
C GLN A 877 -17.13 -15.53 17.97
N ARG A 878 -17.68 -16.59 17.37
CA ARG A 878 -18.95 -17.18 17.80
C ARG A 878 -18.85 -17.76 19.22
N CYS A 879 -17.71 -18.32 19.62
CA CYS A 879 -17.48 -18.74 21.00
C CYS A 879 -17.53 -17.54 21.96
N LEU A 880 -16.75 -16.48 21.69
CA LEU A 880 -16.66 -15.29 22.56
C LEU A 880 -17.97 -14.50 22.65
N LEU A 881 -18.72 -14.42 21.55
CA LEU A 881 -20.01 -13.72 21.49
C LEU A 881 -21.17 -14.57 22.04
N SER A 882 -20.97 -15.86 22.29
CA SER A 882 -22.01 -16.74 22.85
C SER A 882 -22.45 -16.28 24.25
N PRO A 883 -23.77 -16.17 24.52
CA PRO A 883 -24.29 -15.88 25.85
C PRO A 883 -23.78 -16.85 26.93
N GLU A 884 -23.52 -18.11 26.57
CA GLU A 884 -23.05 -19.13 27.52
C GLU A 884 -21.57 -19.00 27.86
N PHE A 885 -20.72 -18.47 26.96
CA PHE A 885 -19.32 -18.16 27.29
C PHE A 885 -19.19 -16.87 28.12
N ARG A 886 -20.11 -15.92 27.93
CA ARG A 886 -20.18 -14.70 28.76
C ARG A 886 -20.47 -15.02 30.23
N LYS A 887 -21.19 -16.11 30.52
CA LYS A 887 -21.30 -16.66 31.88
C LYS A 887 -19.99 -17.39 32.24
N PRO A 888 -19.35 -17.13 33.39
CA PRO A 888 -18.09 -17.81 33.75
C PRO A 888 -18.27 -19.32 34.01
N THR A 889 -19.51 -19.80 34.16
CA THR A 889 -19.88 -21.18 34.49
C THR A 889 -19.82 -22.18 33.32
N TYR A 890 -19.33 -21.79 32.14
CA TYR A 890 -19.15 -22.72 31.02
C TYR A 890 -18.20 -23.88 31.39
N THR A 891 -18.42 -25.05 30.79
CA THR A 891 -17.71 -26.31 31.09
C THR A 891 -16.96 -26.84 29.86
N THR A 892 -16.22 -27.93 30.02
CA THR A 892 -15.55 -28.66 28.93
C THR A 892 -16.49 -29.20 27.86
N ALA A 893 -17.80 -29.18 28.09
CA ALA A 893 -18.83 -29.54 27.12
C ALA A 893 -19.30 -28.37 26.23
N PHE A 894 -18.87 -27.13 26.50
CA PHE A 894 -19.39 -25.91 25.86
C PHE A 894 -19.44 -26.00 24.32
N ILE A 895 -18.34 -26.41 23.67
CA ILE A 895 -18.30 -26.52 22.20
C ILE A 895 -19.20 -27.64 21.69
N SER A 896 -19.21 -28.81 22.33
CA SER A 896 -20.06 -29.94 21.92
C SER A 896 -21.55 -29.63 22.05
N SER A 897 -21.95 -28.88 23.08
CA SER A 897 -23.36 -28.54 23.32
C SER A 897 -23.91 -27.42 22.43
N HIS A 898 -23.05 -26.59 21.82
CA HIS A 898 -23.46 -25.42 21.03
C HIS A 898 -22.94 -25.44 19.59
N LEU A 899 -22.40 -26.57 19.12
CA LEU A 899 -21.64 -26.64 17.87
C LEU A 899 -22.37 -26.07 16.66
N GLU A 900 -23.66 -26.38 16.50
CA GLU A 900 -24.47 -25.87 15.37
C GLU A 900 -24.59 -24.33 15.39
N GLN A 901 -24.88 -23.74 16.55
CA GLN A 901 -24.95 -22.28 16.73
C GLN A 901 -23.58 -21.60 16.51
N LEU A 902 -22.49 -22.27 16.90
CA LEU A 902 -21.12 -21.78 16.76
C LEU A 902 -20.59 -21.86 15.32
N LEU A 903 -21.20 -22.66 14.44
CA LEU A 903 -20.85 -22.78 13.02
C LEU A 903 -21.66 -21.85 12.09
N GLN A 904 -22.70 -21.19 12.61
CA GLN A 904 -23.50 -20.23 11.84
C GLN A 904 -22.78 -18.89 11.64
N PHE A 905 -22.90 -18.31 10.44
CA PHE A 905 -22.49 -16.94 10.15
C PHE A 905 -23.32 -15.93 10.97
N PRO A 906 -22.75 -14.78 11.39
CA PRO A 906 -23.54 -13.68 11.92
C PRO A 906 -24.42 -13.07 10.82
N GLU A 907 -25.59 -12.54 11.20
CA GLU A 907 -26.36 -11.67 10.31
C GLU A 907 -25.61 -10.36 10.09
N VAL A 908 -25.46 -9.93 8.83
CA VAL A 908 -24.69 -8.74 8.48
C VAL A 908 -25.55 -7.72 7.72
N PRO A 909 -25.62 -6.46 8.20
CA PRO A 909 -26.29 -5.39 7.48
C PRO A 909 -25.72 -5.23 6.06
N LEU A 910 -26.61 -5.07 5.08
CA LEU A 910 -26.25 -4.91 3.65
C LEU A 910 -25.51 -6.12 3.03
N GLN A 911 -25.80 -7.35 3.47
CA GLN A 911 -25.24 -8.58 2.88
C GLN A 911 -25.37 -8.63 1.34
N GLU A 912 -26.51 -8.20 0.78
CA GLU A 912 -26.75 -8.10 -0.67
C GLU A 912 -25.75 -7.17 -1.40
N SER A 913 -25.11 -6.23 -0.70
CA SER A 913 -24.21 -5.22 -1.26
C SER A 913 -22.74 -5.65 -1.24
N LEU A 914 -22.40 -6.75 -0.56
CA LEU A 914 -21.02 -7.25 -0.48
C LEU A 914 -20.39 -7.56 -1.86
N PRO A 915 -21.12 -8.13 -2.87
CA PRO A 915 -20.59 -8.36 -4.21
C PRO A 915 -20.17 -7.09 -4.98
N LEU A 916 -20.60 -5.90 -4.55
CA LEU A 916 -20.20 -4.64 -5.19
C LEU A 916 -18.73 -4.27 -4.93
N ILE A 917 -18.15 -4.73 -3.81
CA ILE A 917 -16.80 -4.35 -3.38
C ILE A 917 -15.71 -4.91 -4.31
N PRO A 918 -15.71 -6.20 -4.71
CA PRO A 918 -14.78 -6.73 -5.72
C PRO A 918 -14.77 -5.95 -7.04
N SER A 919 -15.95 -5.64 -7.57
CA SER A 919 -16.11 -4.89 -8.82
C SER A 919 -15.54 -3.46 -8.70
N LEU A 920 -15.83 -2.78 -7.59
CA LEU A 920 -15.34 -1.42 -7.32
C LEU A 920 -13.80 -1.35 -7.23
N VAL A 921 -13.15 -2.29 -6.53
CA VAL A 921 -11.69 -2.32 -6.37
C VAL A 921 -10.99 -2.61 -7.69
N ILE A 922 -11.43 -3.64 -8.43
CA ILE A 922 -10.84 -3.98 -9.74
C ILE A 922 -11.00 -2.82 -10.73
N ARG A 923 -12.14 -2.12 -10.72
CA ARG A 923 -12.36 -0.94 -11.56
C ARG A 923 -11.41 0.21 -11.22
N ASN A 924 -11.22 0.51 -9.93
CA ASN A 924 -10.30 1.57 -9.50
C ASN A 924 -8.84 1.22 -9.87
N LEU A 925 -8.46 -0.06 -9.81
CA LEU A 925 -7.16 -0.53 -10.27
C LEU A 925 -6.98 -0.42 -11.80
N ALA A 926 -8.02 -0.70 -12.58
CA ALA A 926 -7.99 -0.50 -14.03
C ALA A 926 -7.91 1.00 -14.42
N GLU A 927 -8.52 1.89 -13.62
CA GLU A 927 -8.40 3.34 -13.77
C GLU A 927 -6.98 3.85 -13.43
N THR A 928 -6.23 3.18 -12.55
CA THR A 928 -4.85 3.56 -12.14
C THR A 928 -3.71 2.87 -12.92
N GLY A 929 -3.92 1.64 -13.41
CA GLY A 929 -2.87 0.82 -14.05
C GLY A 929 -2.52 1.16 -15.51
N ASN A 930 -3.04 2.26 -16.06
CA ASN A 930 -2.98 2.60 -17.48
C ASN A 930 -1.72 3.43 -17.88
N THR A 931 -0.61 3.28 -17.15
CA THR A 931 0.61 4.09 -17.30
C THR A 931 1.71 3.46 -18.18
N CYS A 932 1.52 2.24 -18.69
CA CYS A 932 2.48 1.60 -19.60
C CYS A 932 1.99 1.64 -21.06
N GLY A 933 2.66 2.41 -21.90
CA GLY A 933 2.26 2.66 -23.28
C GLY A 933 2.12 1.40 -24.14
N ARG A 934 1.01 1.31 -24.90
CA ARG A 934 0.82 0.34 -25.99
C ARG A 934 0.75 1.10 -27.32
N PRO A 935 1.37 0.61 -28.42
CA PRO A 935 1.46 1.36 -29.69
C PRO A 935 0.12 1.67 -30.40
N PHE A 936 -0.99 1.07 -29.97
CA PHE A 936 -2.31 1.21 -30.62
C PHE A 936 -3.45 1.40 -29.62
N GLN A 937 -3.26 2.32 -28.65
CA GLN A 937 -4.17 2.57 -27.52
C GLN A 937 -5.64 2.92 -27.87
N HIS A 938 -5.95 3.25 -29.12
CA HIS A 938 -7.32 3.60 -29.57
C HIS A 938 -8.04 2.50 -30.37
N ILE A 939 -7.43 1.33 -30.57
CA ILE A 939 -8.07 0.18 -31.25
C ILE A 939 -8.55 -0.84 -30.21
N ARG A 940 -9.86 -1.11 -30.15
CA ARG A 940 -10.45 -2.12 -29.26
C ARG A 940 -9.91 -3.51 -29.58
N ARG A 941 -9.73 -4.36 -28.55
CA ARG A 941 -9.25 -5.77 -28.69
C ARG A 941 -10.13 -6.69 -29.55
N GLN A 942 -11.31 -6.23 -29.96
CA GLN A 942 -12.24 -6.93 -30.85
C GLN A 942 -12.66 -6.01 -32.03
N PHE A 943 -11.76 -5.18 -32.55
CA PHE A 943 -12.06 -4.31 -33.68
C PHE A 943 -12.28 -5.10 -34.98
N ARG A 944 -13.53 -5.47 -35.22
CA ARG A 944 -14.10 -5.66 -36.56
C ARG A 944 -15.10 -4.53 -36.81
N ASN A 945 -15.24 -4.08 -38.05
CA ASN A 945 -16.15 -2.99 -38.43
C ASN A 945 -17.60 -3.30 -38.02
N GLN A 946 -18.08 -2.66 -36.95
CA GLN A 946 -19.49 -2.51 -36.62
C GLN A 946 -19.74 -1.11 -36.02
N PRO A 947 -20.94 -0.54 -36.24
CA PRO A 947 -21.28 0.79 -35.73
C PRO A 947 -21.31 0.83 -34.20
N CYS A 948 -21.07 2.01 -33.63
CA CYS A 948 -21.06 2.22 -32.19
C CYS A 948 -22.46 2.06 -31.57
N ASP A 949 -22.71 0.90 -30.96
CA ASP A 949 -23.92 0.61 -30.20
C ASP A 949 -23.93 1.40 -28.86
N PRO A 950 -24.97 2.18 -28.53
CA PRO A 950 -25.10 2.89 -27.25
C PRO A 950 -25.19 1.96 -26.02
N VAL A 951 -25.28 0.64 -26.19
CA VAL A 951 -25.39 -0.36 -25.12
C VAL A 951 -24.03 -0.87 -24.59
N ASN A 952 -22.93 -0.15 -24.82
CA ASN A 952 -21.63 -0.43 -24.17
C ASN A 952 -21.62 -0.01 -22.68
N ILE A 953 -22.56 -0.55 -21.89
CA ILE A 953 -22.72 -0.29 -20.46
C ILE A 953 -21.64 -1.08 -19.70
N HIS A 954 -20.83 -0.37 -18.92
CA HIS A 954 -19.78 -0.98 -18.10
C HIS A 954 -20.38 -1.81 -16.96
N CYS A 955 -20.36 -3.12 -17.12
CA CYS A 955 -20.88 -4.08 -16.13
C CYS A 955 -19.92 -5.24 -15.88
N ASP A 956 -19.95 -5.72 -14.65
CA ASP A 956 -19.22 -6.90 -14.17
C ASP A 956 -20.22 -7.96 -13.69
N ILE A 957 -19.88 -9.23 -13.81
CA ILE A 957 -20.61 -10.30 -13.13
C ILE A 957 -19.76 -10.77 -11.96
N VAL A 958 -20.32 -10.73 -10.75
CA VAL A 958 -19.65 -11.15 -9.52
C VAL A 958 -20.37 -12.37 -8.96
N THR A 959 -19.63 -13.46 -8.81
CA THR A 959 -20.09 -14.72 -8.22
C THR A 959 -19.49 -14.90 -6.84
N THR A 960 -20.33 -15.15 -5.84
CA THR A 960 -19.93 -15.44 -4.46
C THR A 960 -19.54 -16.91 -4.36
N ILE A 961 -18.28 -17.20 -4.06
CA ILE A 961 -17.75 -18.58 -3.97
C ILE A 961 -17.86 -19.11 -2.54
N THR A 962 -17.55 -18.29 -1.54
CA THR A 962 -17.61 -18.67 -0.12
C THR A 962 -18.31 -17.62 0.75
N GLY A 963 -18.81 -18.04 1.90
CA GLY A 963 -19.59 -17.21 2.81
C GLY A 963 -21.11 -17.34 2.60
N PRO A 964 -21.91 -16.48 3.25
CA PRO A 964 -23.35 -16.52 3.08
C PRO A 964 -23.73 -16.10 1.65
N GLN A 965 -24.68 -16.82 1.02
CA GLN A 965 -25.01 -16.76 -0.43
C GLN A 965 -23.94 -17.30 -1.39
N ALA A 966 -23.06 -18.23 -0.94
CA ALA A 966 -22.22 -19.02 -1.84
C ALA A 966 -23.03 -19.67 -2.99
N GLY A 967 -22.50 -19.63 -4.20
CA GLY A 967 -23.16 -20.11 -5.43
C GLY A 967 -24.02 -19.06 -6.15
N THR A 968 -24.25 -17.88 -5.56
CA THR A 968 -25.03 -16.81 -6.22
C THR A 968 -24.16 -15.94 -7.13
N SER A 969 -24.72 -15.49 -8.26
CA SER A 969 -24.09 -14.56 -9.21
C SER A 969 -24.96 -13.32 -9.38
N SER A 970 -24.34 -12.13 -9.40
CA SER A 970 -25.03 -10.85 -9.59
C SER A 970 -24.34 -9.97 -10.63
N ILE A 971 -25.13 -9.25 -11.42
CA ILE A 971 -24.67 -8.29 -12.43
C ILE A 971 -24.54 -6.91 -11.78
N CYS A 972 -23.32 -6.38 -11.71
CA CYS A 972 -23.01 -5.05 -11.21
C CYS A 972 -22.97 -4.06 -12.39
N VAL A 973 -24.02 -3.27 -12.56
CA VAL A 973 -24.16 -2.28 -13.65
C VAL A 973 -23.83 -0.89 -13.13
N TRP A 974 -22.73 -0.31 -13.59
CA TRP A 974 -22.27 1.01 -13.16
C TRP A 974 -22.73 2.10 -14.11
N ASP A 975 -23.33 3.16 -13.57
CA ASP A 975 -23.65 4.36 -14.35
C ASP A 975 -22.37 5.11 -14.75
N PRO A 976 -22.36 5.78 -15.92
CA PRO A 976 -21.29 6.71 -16.26
C PRO A 976 -21.29 7.90 -15.27
N PRO A 977 -20.11 8.42 -14.89
CA PRO A 977 -20.04 9.58 -14.00
C PRO A 977 -20.71 10.79 -14.65
N ALA A 978 -21.66 11.41 -13.96
CA ALA A 978 -22.26 12.65 -14.43
C ALA A 978 -21.24 13.80 -14.37
N ALA A 979 -21.29 14.73 -15.32
CA ALA A 979 -20.38 15.86 -15.37
C ALA A 979 -20.47 16.68 -14.05
N GLY A 980 -19.35 16.79 -13.33
CA GLY A 980 -19.27 17.48 -12.04
C GLY A 980 -19.53 16.62 -10.79
N GLN A 981 -19.80 15.31 -10.92
CA GLN A 981 -19.79 14.42 -9.75
C GLN A 981 -18.36 14.12 -9.27
N SER A 982 -18.18 13.99 -7.96
CA SER A 982 -16.92 13.56 -7.34
C SER A 982 -16.48 12.19 -7.89
N PRO A 983 -15.19 11.97 -8.20
CA PRO A 983 -14.71 10.68 -8.70
C PRO A 983 -14.94 9.52 -7.73
N ASN A 984 -15.10 9.83 -6.44
CA ASN A 984 -15.36 8.86 -5.36
C ASN A 984 -16.84 8.48 -5.25
N LEU A 985 -17.76 9.24 -5.86
CA LEU A 985 -19.20 8.97 -5.87
C LEU A 985 -19.56 8.20 -7.14
N LYS A 986 -20.07 6.98 -6.99
CA LYS A 986 -20.50 6.11 -8.08
C LYS A 986 -21.96 5.69 -7.87
N HIS A 987 -22.70 5.51 -8.95
CA HIS A 987 -24.06 4.94 -8.93
C HIS A 987 -24.02 3.55 -9.56
N VAL A 988 -24.67 2.58 -8.92
CA VAL A 988 -24.65 1.17 -9.34
C VAL A 988 -26.02 0.53 -9.21
N ARG A 989 -26.38 -0.32 -10.16
CA ARG A 989 -27.55 -1.20 -10.08
C ARG A 989 -27.06 -2.63 -9.97
N LEU A 990 -27.59 -3.36 -9.00
CA LEU A 990 -27.35 -4.79 -8.83
C LEU A 990 -28.56 -5.53 -9.41
N LEU A 991 -28.33 -6.42 -10.38
CA LEU A 991 -29.38 -7.26 -10.97
C LEU A 991 -29.05 -8.74 -10.77
N PRO A 992 -30.05 -9.63 -10.57
CA PRO A 992 -29.81 -11.06 -10.63
C PRO A 992 -29.38 -11.47 -12.04
N VAL A 993 -28.55 -12.51 -12.15
CA VAL A 993 -28.29 -13.16 -13.45
C VAL A 993 -29.58 -13.88 -13.90
N PRO A 994 -30.05 -13.68 -15.15
CA PRO A 994 -31.22 -14.39 -15.67
C PRO A 994 -31.05 -15.91 -15.64
N ALA A 995 -32.12 -16.65 -15.34
CA ALA A 995 -32.13 -18.10 -15.48
C ALA A 995 -32.06 -18.52 -16.96
N GLU A 996 -31.45 -19.66 -17.25
CA GLU A 996 -31.48 -20.25 -18.57
C GLU A 996 -32.89 -20.72 -18.92
N THR A 997 -33.40 -20.31 -20.09
CA THR A 997 -34.73 -20.71 -20.57
C THR A 997 -34.70 -22.01 -21.37
N GLU A 998 -33.55 -22.38 -21.95
CA GLU A 998 -33.28 -23.64 -22.64
C GLU A 998 -31.78 -23.99 -22.51
N PRO A 999 -31.39 -25.29 -22.54
CA PRO A 999 -29.99 -25.72 -22.55
C PRO A 999 -29.33 -25.41 -23.90
N GLY A 1000 -28.98 -24.14 -24.11
CA GLY A 1000 -28.39 -23.61 -25.33
C GLY A 1000 -26.90 -23.27 -25.19
N SER A 1001 -26.21 -23.13 -26.33
CA SER A 1001 -24.79 -22.76 -26.36
C SER A 1001 -24.48 -21.46 -25.60
N ALA A 1002 -23.22 -21.22 -25.22
CA ALA A 1002 -22.74 -19.98 -24.58
C ALA A 1002 -23.27 -18.68 -25.23
N ALA A 1003 -23.49 -18.69 -26.54
CA ALA A 1003 -24.03 -17.55 -27.28
C ALA A 1003 -25.49 -17.24 -26.87
N ALA A 1004 -26.32 -18.24 -26.59
CA ALA A 1004 -27.68 -18.06 -26.09
C ALA A 1004 -27.68 -17.42 -24.69
N HIS A 1005 -26.86 -17.94 -23.77
CA HIS A 1005 -26.71 -17.38 -22.42
C HIS A 1005 -26.20 -15.92 -22.47
N TYR A 1006 -25.17 -15.66 -23.26
CA TYR A 1006 -24.67 -14.29 -23.50
C TYR A 1006 -25.75 -13.38 -24.09
N ASN A 1007 -26.55 -13.88 -25.04
CA ASN A 1007 -27.65 -13.12 -25.63
C ASN A 1007 -28.76 -12.81 -24.62
N THR A 1008 -29.09 -13.71 -23.69
CA THR A 1008 -30.06 -13.45 -22.62
C THR A 1008 -29.56 -12.37 -21.65
N ILE A 1009 -28.28 -12.41 -21.25
CA ILE A 1009 -27.66 -11.35 -20.44
C ILE A 1009 -27.64 -10.02 -21.23
N SER A 1010 -27.19 -10.04 -22.48
CA SER A 1010 -27.15 -8.88 -23.39
C SER A 1010 -28.55 -8.26 -23.58
N ASN A 1011 -29.58 -9.06 -23.80
CA ASN A 1011 -30.97 -8.61 -23.94
C ASN A 1011 -31.51 -8.01 -22.64
N THR A 1012 -31.15 -8.58 -21.48
CA THR A 1012 -31.49 -8.02 -20.16
C THR A 1012 -30.83 -6.66 -19.94
N LEU A 1013 -29.58 -6.49 -20.40
CA LEU A 1013 -28.86 -5.22 -20.37
C LEU A 1013 -29.36 -4.20 -21.41
N ARG A 1014 -29.97 -4.66 -22.51
CA ARG A 1014 -30.60 -3.83 -23.56
C ARG A 1014 -32.02 -3.40 -23.21
N GLY A 1015 -32.72 -4.18 -22.40
CA GLY A 1015 -34.14 -4.02 -22.10
C GLY A 1015 -34.46 -2.92 -21.07
N GLY A 1016 -35.76 -2.67 -20.89
CA GLY A 1016 -36.27 -1.73 -19.88
C GLY A 1016 -35.97 -2.12 -18.43
N SER A 1017 -35.56 -3.37 -18.18
CA SER A 1017 -35.30 -3.92 -16.84
C SER A 1017 -34.25 -3.15 -16.04
N ILE A 1018 -33.21 -2.60 -16.67
CA ILE A 1018 -32.25 -1.71 -15.99
C ILE A 1018 -32.96 -0.46 -15.42
N LYS A 1019 -33.91 0.12 -16.17
CA LYS A 1019 -34.62 1.34 -15.76
C LYS A 1019 -35.62 1.11 -14.63
N ALA A 1020 -36.03 -0.15 -14.40
CA ALA A 1020 -36.91 -0.53 -13.30
C ALA A 1020 -36.17 -0.69 -11.95
N VAL A 1021 -34.84 -0.82 -11.96
CA VAL A 1021 -34.02 -0.97 -10.75
C VAL A 1021 -33.47 0.39 -10.31
N THR A 1022 -33.81 0.80 -9.09
CA THR A 1022 -33.26 2.04 -8.49
C THR A 1022 -31.74 1.90 -8.29
N PRO A 1023 -30.92 2.86 -8.73
CA PRO A 1023 -29.48 2.84 -8.47
C PRO A 1023 -29.18 3.06 -6.99
N ARG A 1024 -28.27 2.26 -6.44
CA ARG A 1024 -27.65 2.48 -5.13
C ARG A 1024 -26.51 3.49 -5.26
N THR A 1025 -26.35 4.33 -4.26
CA THR A 1025 -25.29 5.34 -4.20
C THR A 1025 -24.11 4.80 -3.40
N MET A 1026 -22.94 4.70 -4.04
CA MET A 1026 -21.70 4.27 -3.39
C MET A 1026 -20.69 5.41 -3.34
N CYS A 1027 -20.12 5.66 -2.16
CA CYS A 1027 -19.03 6.61 -1.95
C CYS A 1027 -17.79 5.88 -1.43
N ILE A 1028 -16.65 6.03 -2.11
CA ILE A 1028 -15.34 5.59 -1.60
C ILE A 1028 -14.91 6.59 -0.52
N ASP A 1029 -15.02 6.21 0.75
CA ASP A 1029 -14.62 7.03 1.89
C ASP A 1029 -13.10 6.98 2.09
N SER A 1030 -12.49 5.79 1.88
CA SER A 1030 -11.04 5.62 1.84
C SER A 1030 -10.66 4.33 1.12
N LEU A 1031 -9.62 4.37 0.29
CA LEU A 1031 -8.93 3.18 -0.24
C LEU A 1031 -7.44 3.35 0.03
N GLN A 1032 -6.81 2.39 0.71
CA GLN A 1032 -5.41 2.45 1.11
C GLN A 1032 -4.73 1.10 0.83
N PRO A 1033 -3.59 1.04 0.12
CA PRO A 1033 -2.75 -0.16 0.05
C PRO A 1033 -2.29 -0.59 1.45
N THR A 1034 -2.19 -1.90 1.69
CA THR A 1034 -1.84 -2.42 3.04
C THR A 1034 -0.33 -2.66 3.21
N GLU A 1035 0.42 -2.77 2.10
CA GLU A 1035 1.86 -3.04 2.09
C GLU A 1035 2.67 -1.85 1.55
N ALA A 1036 3.87 -1.66 2.09
CA ALA A 1036 4.86 -0.71 1.57
C ALA A 1036 5.76 -1.41 0.54
N PHE A 1037 5.78 -0.91 -0.70
CA PHE A 1037 6.46 -1.57 -1.80
C PHE A 1037 7.97 -1.34 -1.79
N SER A 1038 8.72 -2.44 -1.88
CA SER A 1038 10.16 -2.43 -2.21
C SER A 1038 10.42 -2.26 -3.72
N ASN A 1039 9.41 -2.46 -4.57
CA ASN A 1039 9.50 -2.31 -6.02
C ASN A 1039 8.32 -1.47 -6.56
N PRO A 1040 8.55 -0.27 -7.14
CA PRO A 1040 7.48 0.62 -7.60
C PRO A 1040 6.72 0.13 -8.85
N SER A 1041 7.15 -0.95 -9.52
CA SER A 1041 6.51 -1.44 -10.76
C SER A 1041 5.37 -2.45 -10.55
N SER A 1042 5.07 -2.86 -9.32
CA SER A 1042 3.97 -3.79 -9.00
C SER A 1042 2.74 -3.06 -8.48
N LEU A 1043 1.56 -3.31 -9.08
CA LEU A 1043 0.28 -2.89 -8.50
C LEU A 1043 0.06 -3.59 -7.14
N PRO A 1044 -0.58 -2.94 -6.14
CA PRO A 1044 -0.82 -3.60 -4.87
C PRO A 1044 -1.76 -4.78 -5.00
N SER A 1045 -1.46 -5.87 -4.29
CA SER A 1045 -2.34 -7.04 -4.17
C SER A 1045 -3.29 -6.92 -2.98
N THR A 1046 -2.98 -6.10 -1.98
CA THR A 1046 -3.72 -5.99 -0.71
C THR A 1046 -4.13 -4.54 -0.40
N PHE A 1047 -5.40 -4.36 -0.02
CA PHE A 1047 -6.03 -3.04 0.22
C PHE A 1047 -6.92 -3.07 1.47
N THR A 1048 -7.05 -1.92 2.12
CA THR A 1048 -8.13 -1.64 3.06
C THR A 1048 -9.06 -0.60 2.43
N ILE A 1049 -10.34 -0.95 2.29
CA ILE A 1049 -11.37 -0.09 1.71
C ILE A 1049 -12.47 0.22 2.73
N LYS A 1050 -12.93 1.46 2.75
CA LYS A 1050 -14.14 1.90 3.45
C LYS A 1050 -15.06 2.55 2.43
N VAL A 1051 -16.30 2.09 2.37
CA VAL A 1051 -17.30 2.51 1.39
C VAL A 1051 -18.61 2.81 2.11
N SER A 1052 -19.22 3.94 1.81
CA SER A 1052 -20.61 4.21 2.20
C SER A 1052 -21.55 3.80 1.07
N VAL A 1053 -22.44 2.83 1.33
CA VAL A 1053 -23.51 2.38 0.42
C VAL A 1053 -24.84 2.86 0.99
N ASP A 1054 -25.55 3.71 0.24
CA ASP A 1054 -26.83 4.31 0.64
C ASP A 1054 -26.78 4.95 2.05
N GLY A 1055 -25.64 5.59 2.37
CA GLY A 1055 -25.38 6.25 3.65
C GLY A 1055 -24.88 5.34 4.79
N ARG A 1056 -24.77 4.02 4.58
CA ARG A 1056 -24.27 3.05 5.57
C ARG A 1056 -22.86 2.59 5.22
N ARG A 1057 -21.96 2.55 6.21
CA ARG A 1057 -20.55 2.21 6.00
C ARG A 1057 -20.27 0.70 6.01
N ILE A 1058 -19.52 0.24 5.03
CA ILE A 1058 -18.94 -1.10 4.90
C ILE A 1058 -17.42 -0.93 4.88
N GLY A 1059 -16.72 -1.64 5.75
CA GLY A 1059 -15.26 -1.77 5.73
C GLY A 1059 -14.86 -3.17 5.26
N ALA A 1060 -13.80 -3.27 4.44
CA ALA A 1060 -13.25 -4.55 4.02
C ALA A 1060 -11.72 -4.47 3.84
N HIS A 1061 -11.03 -5.57 4.14
CA HIS A 1061 -9.66 -5.81 3.69
C HIS A 1061 -9.73 -6.73 2.47
N VAL A 1062 -9.18 -6.27 1.34
CA VAL A 1062 -9.32 -6.92 0.04
C VAL A 1062 -7.96 -7.43 -0.42
N ALA A 1063 -7.89 -8.67 -0.87
CA ALA A 1063 -6.69 -9.26 -1.46
C ALA A 1063 -6.99 -9.89 -2.83
N ILE A 1064 -6.08 -9.68 -3.78
CA ILE A 1064 -6.19 -10.15 -5.17
C ILE A 1064 -4.91 -10.95 -5.48
N PRO A 1065 -4.97 -12.29 -5.63
CA PRO A 1065 -3.78 -13.14 -5.71
C PRO A 1065 -3.02 -13.03 -7.04
N SER A 1066 -3.67 -12.56 -8.10
CA SER A 1066 -3.21 -12.73 -9.49
C SER A 1066 -3.20 -11.43 -10.30
N LEU A 1067 -2.64 -10.35 -9.75
CA LEU A 1067 -2.30 -9.15 -10.53
C LEU A 1067 -1.11 -9.41 -11.46
N GLY A 1068 -1.39 -10.00 -12.63
CA GLY A 1068 -0.44 -10.01 -13.73
C GLY A 1068 -0.13 -8.60 -14.23
N ILE A 1069 1.04 -8.41 -14.85
CA ILE A 1069 1.50 -7.16 -15.48
C ILE A 1069 0.33 -6.50 -16.23
N ALA A 1070 0.03 -5.24 -15.89
CA ALA A 1070 -1.28 -4.54 -15.98
C ALA A 1070 -2.09 -4.67 -17.29
N THR A 1071 -1.49 -5.16 -18.38
CA THR A 1071 -2.05 -5.16 -19.73
C THR A 1071 -3.09 -6.27 -20.01
N GLY A 1072 -4.10 -6.43 -19.15
CA GLY A 1072 -5.22 -7.33 -19.45
C GLY A 1072 -6.25 -7.63 -18.36
N MET A 1073 -6.32 -6.85 -17.26
CA MET A 1073 -7.15 -7.21 -16.09
C MET A 1073 -8.66 -7.31 -16.38
N ALA A 1074 -9.19 -6.55 -17.34
CA ALA A 1074 -10.63 -6.53 -17.64
C ALA A 1074 -11.15 -7.81 -18.34
N ASP A 1075 -10.30 -8.48 -19.12
CA ASP A 1075 -10.63 -9.63 -19.99
C ASP A 1075 -10.21 -10.97 -19.38
N ARG A 1076 -10.09 -11.07 -18.05
CA ARG A 1076 -9.77 -12.33 -17.34
C ARG A 1076 -10.66 -12.51 -16.10
N PRO A 1077 -10.98 -13.76 -15.71
CA PRO A 1077 -11.59 -14.05 -14.42
C PRO A 1077 -10.63 -13.59 -13.31
N GLN A 1078 -11.14 -12.83 -12.35
CA GLN A 1078 -10.38 -12.34 -11.20
C GLN A 1078 -10.96 -12.92 -9.92
N ARG A 1079 -10.14 -13.67 -9.18
CA ARG A 1079 -10.46 -14.01 -7.78
C ARG A 1079 -10.17 -12.81 -6.90
N VAL A 1080 -11.11 -12.44 -6.06
CA VAL A 1080 -11.00 -11.34 -5.12
C VAL A 1080 -11.47 -11.84 -3.76
N TYR A 1081 -10.58 -11.78 -2.78
CA TYR A 1081 -10.90 -12.13 -1.41
C TYR A 1081 -11.23 -10.86 -0.64
N CYS A 1082 -12.36 -10.81 0.07
CA CYS A 1082 -12.73 -9.68 0.91
C CYS A 1082 -12.98 -10.18 2.34
N HIS A 1083 -12.13 -9.77 3.27
CA HIS A 1083 -12.37 -9.89 4.71
C HIS A 1083 -13.24 -8.74 5.19
N PHE A 1084 -14.44 -9.06 5.69
CA PHE A 1084 -15.37 -8.08 6.25
C PHE A 1084 -15.39 -8.22 7.77
N PRO A 1085 -15.01 -7.19 8.55
CA PRO A 1085 -15.02 -7.28 10.01
C PRO A 1085 -16.40 -7.56 10.62
N SER A 1086 -17.49 -7.25 9.91
CA SER A 1086 -18.85 -7.63 10.31
C SER A 1086 -19.15 -9.13 10.18
N LEU A 1087 -18.47 -9.83 9.26
CA LEU A 1087 -18.55 -11.30 9.13
C LEU A 1087 -17.49 -12.03 9.96
N GLY A 1088 -16.39 -11.35 10.30
CA GLY A 1088 -15.28 -11.95 11.05
C GLY A 1088 -14.46 -12.99 10.28
N THR A 1089 -14.64 -13.08 8.96
CA THR A 1089 -13.93 -13.99 8.05
C THR A 1089 -13.87 -13.37 6.65
N TYR A 1090 -12.98 -13.91 5.79
CA TYR A 1090 -12.99 -13.60 4.37
C TYR A 1090 -14.07 -14.36 3.61
N MET A 1091 -14.56 -13.72 2.56
CA MET A 1091 -15.34 -14.30 1.47
C MET A 1091 -14.49 -14.30 0.20
N GLU A 1092 -14.62 -15.34 -0.62
CA GLU A 1092 -14.05 -15.42 -1.96
C GLU A 1092 -15.11 -15.04 -3.00
N PHE A 1093 -14.77 -14.12 -3.89
CA PHE A 1093 -15.58 -13.72 -5.03
C PHE A 1093 -14.80 -13.98 -6.32
N GLN A 1094 -15.52 -14.36 -7.37
CA GLN A 1094 -15.02 -14.35 -8.74
C GLN A 1094 -15.69 -13.22 -9.50
N ARG A 1095 -14.90 -12.30 -10.08
CA ARG A 1095 -15.38 -11.28 -11.02
C ARG A 1095 -15.04 -11.69 -12.44
N ASP A 1096 -16.07 -11.71 -13.28
CA ASP A 1096 -16.02 -12.03 -14.70
C ASP A 1096 -16.55 -10.87 -15.55
N SER A 1097 -16.16 -10.84 -16.83
CA SER A 1097 -16.91 -10.08 -17.84
C SER A 1097 -18.14 -10.89 -18.29
N PRO A 1098 -19.19 -10.26 -18.86
CA PRO A 1098 -20.38 -10.98 -19.35
C PRO A 1098 -20.06 -12.12 -20.34
N LEU A 1099 -19.01 -11.95 -21.15
CA LEU A 1099 -18.56 -12.98 -22.10
C LEU A 1099 -17.84 -14.14 -21.39
N LEU A 1100 -16.95 -13.84 -20.43
CA LEU A 1100 -16.23 -14.86 -19.66
C LEU A 1100 -17.15 -15.70 -18.78
N PHE A 1101 -18.18 -15.10 -18.20
CA PHE A 1101 -19.19 -15.80 -17.43
C PHE A 1101 -20.00 -16.77 -18.30
N ALA A 1102 -20.39 -16.36 -19.51
CA ALA A 1102 -21.05 -17.26 -20.47
C ALA A 1102 -20.11 -18.38 -20.95
N GLU A 1103 -18.82 -18.10 -21.12
CA GLU A 1103 -17.81 -19.14 -21.39
C GLU A 1103 -17.59 -20.09 -20.21
N SER A 1104 -17.59 -19.61 -18.96
CA SER A 1104 -17.41 -20.46 -17.79
C SER A 1104 -18.57 -21.45 -17.67
N ARG A 1105 -19.81 -21.00 -17.90
CA ARG A 1105 -20.99 -21.90 -17.92
C ARG A 1105 -20.94 -22.92 -19.05
N ARG A 1106 -20.37 -22.58 -20.22
CA ARG A 1106 -20.05 -23.60 -21.24
C ARG A 1106 -18.97 -24.57 -20.77
N ARG A 1107 -17.96 -24.14 -20.02
CA ARG A 1107 -16.96 -25.06 -19.44
C ARG A 1107 -17.58 -25.98 -18.40
N ASP A 1108 -18.44 -25.46 -17.55
CA ASP A 1108 -19.20 -26.25 -16.57
C ASP A 1108 -20.07 -27.30 -17.32
N ALA A 1109 -20.86 -26.87 -18.32
CA ALA A 1109 -21.67 -27.77 -19.15
C ALA A 1109 -20.83 -28.77 -19.97
N THR A 1110 -19.65 -28.40 -20.48
CA THR A 1110 -18.74 -29.35 -21.14
C THR A 1110 -17.98 -30.25 -20.15
N THR A 1111 -17.94 -29.91 -18.87
CA THR A 1111 -17.45 -30.78 -17.79
C THR A 1111 -18.55 -31.78 -17.37
N GLU A 1112 -19.82 -31.40 -17.45
CA GLU A 1112 -20.95 -32.34 -17.43
C GLU A 1112 -20.94 -33.25 -18.69
N GLU A 1113 -20.63 -32.72 -19.88
CA GLU A 1113 -20.40 -33.55 -21.08
C GLU A 1113 -19.11 -34.37 -21.04
N ALA A 1114 -18.11 -34.04 -20.21
CA ALA A 1114 -16.91 -34.86 -20.04
C ALA A 1114 -17.21 -36.20 -19.33
N GLY A 1115 -18.41 -36.35 -18.75
CA GLY A 1115 -18.96 -37.64 -18.33
C GLY A 1115 -19.59 -38.47 -19.46
N LYS A 1116 -19.68 -37.96 -20.70
CA LYS A 1116 -20.26 -38.71 -21.83
C LYS A 1116 -19.32 -39.79 -22.31
N ARG A 1117 -19.80 -41.02 -22.18
CA ARG A 1117 -19.26 -42.28 -22.73
C ARG A 1117 -19.20 -42.36 -24.27
N THR A 1118 -19.41 -41.26 -24.99
CA THR A 1118 -19.61 -41.29 -26.45
C THR A 1118 -19.06 -40.03 -27.10
N VAL A 1119 -18.18 -40.19 -28.10
CA VAL A 1119 -17.54 -39.12 -28.87
C VAL A 1119 -18.14 -39.08 -30.28
N THR A 1120 -18.52 -37.89 -30.75
CA THR A 1120 -19.09 -37.66 -32.10
C THR A 1120 -18.13 -36.93 -33.03
N ALA A 1121 -18.34 -37.04 -34.34
CA ALA A 1121 -17.60 -36.35 -35.37
C ALA A 1121 -17.92 -34.84 -35.32
N PRO A 1122 -16.93 -33.95 -35.04
CA PRO A 1122 -17.18 -32.52 -34.88
C PRO A 1122 -17.41 -31.78 -36.21
N MET A 1123 -17.16 -32.45 -37.34
CA MET A 1123 -17.30 -31.97 -38.72
C MET A 1123 -17.17 -33.18 -39.67
N PRO A 1124 -17.51 -33.06 -40.97
CA PRO A 1124 -17.30 -34.14 -41.92
C PRO A 1124 -15.81 -34.49 -42.02
N CYS A 1125 -15.47 -35.77 -41.80
CA CYS A 1125 -14.09 -36.23 -41.68
C CYS A 1125 -13.89 -37.63 -42.26
N LYS A 1126 -12.64 -38.01 -42.51
CA LYS A 1126 -12.25 -39.35 -42.98
C LYS A 1126 -11.35 -40.03 -41.96
N ILE A 1127 -11.58 -41.29 -41.60
CA ILE A 1127 -10.75 -41.96 -40.60
C ILE A 1127 -9.39 -42.37 -41.21
N LEU A 1128 -8.29 -41.88 -40.63
CA LEU A 1128 -6.93 -42.19 -41.06
C LEU A 1128 -6.33 -43.39 -40.33
N SER A 1129 -6.63 -43.55 -39.05
CA SER A 1129 -6.24 -44.71 -38.25
C SER A 1129 -7.13 -44.87 -37.03
N ILE A 1130 -7.14 -46.08 -36.49
CA ILE A 1130 -7.80 -46.41 -35.22
C ILE A 1130 -6.71 -47.11 -34.40
N GLU A 1131 -6.32 -46.49 -33.29
CA GLU A 1131 -5.15 -46.86 -32.48
C GLU A 1131 -5.49 -47.91 -31.40
N THR A 1132 -6.77 -48.22 -31.23
CA THR A 1132 -7.31 -49.10 -30.19
C THR A 1132 -8.36 -50.04 -30.81
N LYS A 1133 -8.42 -51.31 -30.38
CA LYS A 1133 -9.43 -52.26 -30.90
C LYS A 1133 -10.70 -52.24 -30.06
N ASN A 1134 -11.82 -52.59 -30.69
CA ASN A 1134 -13.08 -52.78 -29.97
C ASN A 1134 -12.92 -53.82 -28.86
N GLY A 1135 -13.25 -53.45 -27.63
CA GLY A 1135 -13.09 -54.26 -26.42
C GLY A 1135 -11.91 -53.85 -25.54
N ASP A 1136 -10.88 -53.18 -26.09
CA ASP A 1136 -9.68 -52.82 -25.33
C ASP A 1136 -9.99 -51.78 -24.23
N LEU A 1137 -9.32 -51.90 -23.08
CA LEU A 1137 -9.40 -50.93 -21.99
C LEU A 1137 -8.59 -49.67 -22.33
N VAL A 1138 -9.25 -48.52 -22.30
CA VAL A 1138 -8.67 -47.20 -22.56
C VAL A 1138 -8.71 -46.33 -21.31
N LYS A 1139 -7.67 -45.54 -21.08
CA LYS A 1139 -7.61 -44.57 -19.98
C LYS A 1139 -8.12 -43.20 -20.41
N ALA A 1140 -8.64 -42.42 -19.46
CA ALA A 1140 -8.95 -41.02 -19.69
C ALA A 1140 -7.72 -40.25 -20.21
N GLY A 1141 -7.88 -39.53 -21.32
CA GLY A 1141 -6.82 -38.84 -22.07
C GLY A 1141 -6.10 -39.67 -23.14
N GLN A 1142 -6.38 -40.98 -23.25
CA GLN A 1142 -5.75 -41.83 -24.28
C GLN A 1142 -6.30 -41.52 -25.68
N VAL A 1143 -5.40 -41.37 -26.66
CA VAL A 1143 -5.75 -41.26 -28.09
C VAL A 1143 -6.18 -42.63 -28.61
N VAL A 1144 -7.32 -42.68 -29.31
CA VAL A 1144 -7.95 -43.92 -29.76
C VAL A 1144 -8.16 -44.00 -31.28
N MET A 1145 -8.17 -42.86 -31.99
CA MET A 1145 -8.21 -42.80 -33.46
C MET A 1145 -7.68 -41.46 -33.98
N VAL A 1146 -7.33 -41.43 -35.27
CA VAL A 1146 -6.93 -40.21 -36.00
C VAL A 1146 -7.83 -40.04 -37.22
N ILE A 1147 -8.32 -38.81 -37.42
CA ILE A 1147 -9.21 -38.43 -38.53
C ILE A 1147 -8.58 -37.33 -39.38
N GLU A 1148 -8.90 -37.28 -40.67
CA GLU A 1148 -8.60 -36.18 -41.58
C GLU A 1148 -9.85 -35.31 -41.75
N SER A 1149 -9.73 -34.00 -41.54
CA SER A 1149 -10.69 -33.04 -42.10
C SER A 1149 -9.98 -31.78 -42.56
N MET A 1150 -10.48 -31.15 -43.62
CA MET A 1150 -9.87 -29.96 -44.23
C MET A 1150 -8.36 -30.11 -44.56
N LYS A 1151 -7.90 -31.31 -44.90
CA LYS A 1151 -6.47 -31.69 -45.12
C LYS A 1151 -5.57 -31.57 -43.87
N MET A 1152 -6.16 -31.60 -42.68
CA MET A 1152 -5.47 -31.62 -41.39
C MET A 1152 -5.81 -32.90 -40.65
N GLU A 1153 -4.82 -33.50 -39.98
CA GLU A 1153 -5.02 -34.66 -39.11
C GLU A 1153 -5.43 -34.21 -37.70
N LEU A 1154 -6.42 -34.87 -37.12
CA LEU A 1154 -6.93 -34.64 -35.77
C LEU A 1154 -6.92 -35.95 -34.98
N SER A 1155 -6.21 -35.97 -33.85
CA SER A 1155 -6.22 -37.09 -32.91
C SER A 1155 -7.42 -37.00 -31.97
N ILE A 1156 -8.18 -38.09 -31.85
CA ILE A 1156 -9.35 -38.20 -30.96
C ILE A 1156 -8.94 -38.97 -29.71
N SER A 1157 -9.18 -38.38 -28.55
CA SER A 1157 -8.94 -38.99 -27.23
C SER A 1157 -10.21 -39.12 -26.41
N VAL A 1158 -10.30 -40.15 -25.56
CA VAL A 1158 -11.47 -40.41 -24.69
C VAL A 1158 -11.34 -39.70 -23.34
N ALA A 1159 -12.44 -39.22 -22.78
CA ALA A 1159 -12.45 -38.49 -21.51
C ALA A 1159 -12.61 -39.38 -20.25
N VAL A 1160 -13.03 -40.63 -20.42
CA VAL A 1160 -13.33 -41.58 -19.34
C VAL A 1160 -12.59 -42.91 -19.55
N GLU A 1161 -12.37 -43.66 -18.46
CA GLU A 1161 -11.79 -45.00 -18.50
C GLU A 1161 -12.89 -46.07 -18.68
N GLY A 1162 -12.63 -47.08 -19.53
CA GLY A 1162 -13.59 -48.15 -19.83
C GLY A 1162 -13.23 -48.91 -21.13
N SER A 1163 -14.17 -49.67 -21.68
CA SER A 1163 -13.96 -50.50 -22.88
C SER A 1163 -14.31 -49.75 -24.17
N PHE A 1164 -13.33 -49.56 -25.05
CA PHE A 1164 -13.49 -48.81 -26.30
C PHE A 1164 -14.33 -49.57 -27.35
N GLN A 1165 -15.20 -48.86 -28.07
CA GLN A 1165 -15.97 -49.36 -29.21
C GLN A 1165 -16.11 -48.32 -30.32
N THR A 1166 -16.01 -48.75 -31.58
CA THR A 1166 -16.32 -47.95 -32.78
C THR A 1166 -16.90 -48.84 -33.89
N GLU A 1167 -17.82 -48.31 -34.69
CA GLU A 1167 -18.43 -49.02 -35.83
C GLU A 1167 -17.67 -48.79 -37.15
N TRP A 1168 -16.73 -47.84 -37.16
CA TRP A 1168 -16.08 -47.34 -38.37
C TRP A 1168 -14.72 -48.00 -38.65
N ARG A 1169 -14.22 -47.85 -39.87
CA ARG A 1169 -12.96 -48.42 -40.35
C ARG A 1169 -12.05 -47.34 -40.94
N LYS A 1170 -10.75 -47.60 -40.94
CA LYS A 1170 -9.76 -46.76 -41.63
C LYS A 1170 -10.13 -46.62 -43.11
N GLY A 1171 -10.30 -45.37 -43.54
CA GLY A 1171 -10.71 -44.99 -44.90
C GLY A 1171 -12.14 -44.46 -45.00
N ASP A 1172 -13.01 -44.74 -44.02
CA ASP A 1172 -14.42 -44.36 -44.05
C ASP A 1172 -14.59 -42.84 -43.90
N ALA A 1173 -15.58 -42.28 -44.61
CA ALA A 1173 -16.02 -40.90 -44.45
C ALA A 1173 -17.23 -40.83 -43.50
N VAL A 1174 -17.15 -39.95 -42.51
CA VAL A 1174 -18.13 -39.77 -41.44
C VAL A 1174 -18.68 -38.36 -41.49
N GLU A 1175 -20.00 -38.21 -41.50
CA GLU A 1175 -20.67 -36.91 -41.44
C GLU A 1175 -20.69 -36.32 -40.03
N GLU A 1176 -20.82 -35.00 -39.94
CA GLU A 1176 -20.91 -34.25 -38.68
C GLU A 1176 -22.01 -34.78 -37.75
N GLY A 1177 -21.73 -34.84 -36.45
CA GLY A 1177 -22.66 -35.30 -35.42
C GLY A 1177 -22.82 -36.82 -35.28
N ARG A 1178 -22.30 -37.64 -36.21
CA ARG A 1178 -22.28 -39.10 -36.07
C ARG A 1178 -21.33 -39.55 -34.95
N VAL A 1179 -21.69 -40.59 -34.20
CA VAL A 1179 -20.82 -41.18 -33.16
C VAL A 1179 -19.57 -41.79 -33.80
N LEU A 1180 -18.39 -41.31 -33.44
CA LEU A 1180 -17.10 -41.90 -33.85
C LEU A 1180 -16.75 -43.10 -32.98
N CYS A 1181 -16.89 -42.99 -31.66
CA CYS A 1181 -16.63 -44.08 -30.72
C CYS A 1181 -17.37 -43.91 -29.39
N SER A 1182 -17.46 -44.99 -28.63
CA SER A 1182 -17.95 -45.02 -27.26
C SER A 1182 -16.99 -45.75 -26.33
N VAL A 1183 -17.16 -45.53 -25.02
CA VAL A 1183 -16.42 -46.17 -23.93
C VAL A 1183 -17.44 -46.71 -22.93
N VAL A 1184 -17.55 -48.02 -22.82
CA VAL A 1184 -18.56 -48.75 -22.02
C VAL A 1184 -18.00 -49.18 -20.66
#